data_AF-A0A7D9LNF3-F1
#
_entry.id   AF-A0A7D9LNF3-F1
#
_cell.length_a   1.000
_cell.length_b   1.000
_cell.length_c   1.000
_cell.angle_alpha   90.00
_cell.angle_beta   90.00
_cell.angle_gamma   90.00
#
_symmetry.space_group_name_H-M   'P 1'
#
loop_
_entity.id
_entity.type
_entity.pdbx_description
1 polymer ?
#
loop_
_entity_poly.entity_id
_entity_poly.type
_entity_poly.pdbx_seq_one_letter_code
_entity_poly.pdbx_strand_id
1 'polypeptide(L)'
;MGNHSSIINTLTKIPALWIAQSKETFLPQFVYNLCKEYMSSENDRKRYEPVKLIGKQQNKEVWVFNKDVHINADGLLVPVEDRTFLISKDDKLPELTNVVGDFDNGEALRELLLAERELFQNNFAQVIMGHAASGMAANYDLLIREFEGCPTPVLKGEPVSGKTTALKCILSVFGITKFSSECSSKYVEKMQSRTTIPFGWDDSSNIKTLKNVTVNSYNACGSSNLMASFKPHTVPIITTNENCNDIKIKSRWLPILFASISPKLDGQALLKAEKSVRRKRESAHKSISILTSYLHGVISQYENDEDFINARANVQEEITQNNYKVDQRALESFTMLLFCSKKILQKLEMPDLYNIVWEKLATLILPAYCNDVGQGSGEDTNPAKLSKDNLIKDFLKLHLPSAILNKDTKDALKFFDQEIRPKTCTCGIVVAFNIKQAIDCVENIFGQQTVAGITEAAIRHYVKQNGIGCNGRQVKFKALPTGQQLRALHIKRAWFDPVTITKLDSNNSGQSATQTTGVDVHLINQPETMTINDDLDQSAATQITNAGDVQLTNQPETMTINDDLDQSAATQITSAGDVQLTNQPETMTINIDYLDQSAATQITNVGDVQLTNQPETMTINDYLDQSAATQITSAGDVQLTNQPETMTIN
;
A
#
# COMPACT_ATOMS: atom_id res chain seq x y z
N MET A 1 -38.88 0.28 -5.28
CA MET A 1 -40.26 -0.18 -5.09
C MET A 1 -40.63 -1.08 -6.26
N GLY A 2 -40.51 -2.40 -6.11
CA GLY A 2 -40.58 -3.36 -7.21
C GLY A 2 -41.50 -4.53 -6.88
N ASN A 3 -42.80 -4.24 -6.70
CA ASN A 3 -43.96 -5.13 -6.84
C ASN A 3 -45.19 -4.24 -6.53
N HIS A 4 -46.26 -4.29 -7.32
CA HIS A 4 -47.47 -3.48 -7.04
C HIS A 4 -48.09 -3.80 -5.66
N SER A 5 -47.83 -4.99 -5.13
CA SER A 5 -48.11 -5.34 -3.73
C SER A 5 -47.38 -4.45 -2.71
N SER A 6 -46.22 -3.90 -3.05
CA SER A 6 -45.49 -2.97 -2.17
C SER A 6 -46.10 -1.57 -2.14
N ILE A 7 -46.70 -1.10 -3.24
CA ILE A 7 -47.43 0.17 -3.25
C ILE A 7 -48.70 0.04 -2.40
N ILE A 8 -49.46 -1.05 -2.59
CA ILE A 8 -50.63 -1.35 -1.76
C ILE A 8 -50.23 -1.53 -0.29
N ASN A 9 -49.13 -2.23 0.00
CA ASN A 9 -48.62 -2.41 1.35
C ASN A 9 -48.08 -1.11 1.98
N THR A 10 -47.58 -0.17 1.18
CA THR A 10 -47.18 1.15 1.67
C THR A 10 -48.41 2.00 1.96
N LEU A 11 -49.44 1.95 1.10
CA LEU A 11 -50.71 2.65 1.31
C LEU A 11 -51.51 2.11 2.51
N THR A 12 -51.44 0.81 2.82
CA THR A 12 -52.02 0.23 4.04
C THR A 12 -51.20 0.50 5.30
N LYS A 13 -49.91 0.86 5.16
CA LYS A 13 -49.01 1.21 6.27
C LYS A 13 -48.99 2.69 6.63
N ILE A 14 -49.62 3.57 5.85
CA ILE A 14 -49.78 4.98 6.20
C ILE A 14 -51.01 5.09 7.11
N PRO A 15 -50.85 5.21 8.44
CA PRO A 15 -51.99 5.19 9.35
C PRO A 15 -52.89 6.42 9.09
N ALA A 16 -52.30 7.55 8.71
CA ALA A 16 -53.02 8.80 8.45
C ALA A 16 -54.06 8.72 7.31
N LEU A 17 -53.87 7.84 6.32
CA LEU A 17 -54.83 7.66 5.22
C LEU A 17 -56.07 6.85 5.62
N TRP A 18 -55.96 6.08 6.71
CA TRP A 18 -57.02 5.22 7.26
C TRP A 18 -57.56 5.70 8.61
N ILE A 19 -56.82 6.58 9.31
CA ILE A 19 -57.11 7.08 10.66
C ILE A 19 -57.63 8.52 10.65
N ALA A 20 -57.47 9.27 9.55
CA ALA A 20 -58.22 10.49 9.40
C ALA A 20 -59.70 10.11 9.21
N GLN A 21 -60.50 10.30 10.26
CA GLN A 21 -61.94 10.58 10.14
C GLN A 21 -62.12 11.86 9.33
N SER A 22 -61.70 11.85 8.06
CA SER A 22 -62.15 12.85 7.12
C SER A 22 -63.65 12.65 7.00
N LYS A 23 -64.42 13.74 7.03
CA LYS A 23 -65.88 13.72 6.86
C LYS A 23 -66.32 13.11 5.51
N GLU A 24 -65.37 12.74 4.67
CA GLU A 24 -65.56 12.06 3.40
C GLU A 24 -65.17 10.59 3.54
N THR A 25 -66.11 9.77 4.02
CA THR A 25 -66.05 8.30 4.05
C THR A 25 -65.75 7.65 2.69
N PHE A 26 -65.73 8.43 1.62
CA PHE A 26 -65.55 7.98 0.25
C PHE A 26 -64.09 7.95 -0.22
N LEU A 27 -63.16 8.72 0.38
CA LEU A 27 -61.83 8.89 -0.23
C LEU A 27 -60.99 7.59 -0.30
N PRO A 28 -60.88 6.77 0.76
CA PRO A 28 -60.12 5.52 0.68
C PRO A 28 -60.74 4.50 -0.30
N GLN A 29 -62.07 4.39 -0.31
CA GLN A 29 -62.80 3.50 -1.21
C GLN A 29 -62.72 3.99 -2.66
N PHE A 30 -62.77 5.30 -2.88
CA PHE A 30 -62.60 5.95 -4.18
C PHE A 30 -61.18 5.71 -4.72
N VAL A 31 -60.14 5.92 -3.90
CA VAL A 31 -58.75 5.61 -4.29
C VAL A 31 -58.56 4.13 -4.57
N TYR A 32 -59.14 3.24 -3.76
CA TYR A 32 -59.11 1.79 -4.00
C TYR A 32 -59.79 1.42 -5.32
N ASN A 33 -60.97 1.98 -5.59
CA ASN A 33 -61.70 1.74 -6.84
C ASN A 33 -60.94 2.29 -8.05
N LEU A 34 -60.34 3.49 -7.96
CA LEU A 34 -59.46 4.04 -9.00
C LEU A 34 -58.25 3.15 -9.25
N CYS A 35 -57.61 2.63 -8.19
CA CYS A 35 -56.52 1.66 -8.33
C CYS A 35 -57.01 0.37 -8.99
N LYS A 36 -58.19 -0.12 -8.63
CA LYS A 36 -58.78 -1.35 -9.20
C LYS A 36 -59.12 -1.17 -10.68
N GLU A 37 -59.74 -0.04 -11.06
CA GLU A 37 -60.06 0.33 -12.43
C GLU A 37 -58.79 0.50 -13.28
N TYR A 38 -57.79 1.19 -12.73
CA TYR A 38 -56.46 1.30 -13.33
C TYR A 38 -55.83 -0.10 -13.54
N MET A 39 -55.95 -0.97 -12.52
CA MET A 39 -55.46 -2.36 -12.53
C MET A 39 -56.33 -3.33 -13.37
N SER A 40 -57.48 -2.90 -13.89
CA SER A 40 -58.31 -3.69 -14.82
C SER A 40 -58.28 -3.16 -16.25
N SER A 41 -57.78 -1.95 -16.49
CA SER A 41 -57.65 -1.40 -17.84
C SER A 41 -56.69 -2.24 -18.70
N GLU A 42 -57.08 -2.52 -19.94
CA GLU A 42 -56.30 -3.25 -20.97
C GLU A 42 -55.25 -2.38 -21.66
N ASN A 43 -55.24 -1.07 -21.39
CA ASN A 43 -54.22 -0.16 -21.91
C ASN A 43 -52.82 -0.55 -21.42
N ASP A 44 -51.81 -0.41 -22.29
CA ASP A 44 -50.40 -0.66 -21.98
C ASP A 44 -49.98 0.07 -20.70
N ARG A 45 -49.95 -0.66 -19.59
CA ARG A 45 -49.60 -0.12 -18.27
C ARG A 45 -48.13 0.22 -18.28
N LYS A 46 -47.85 1.51 -18.36
CA LYS A 46 -46.48 2.03 -18.30
C LYS A 46 -45.84 1.64 -16.96
N ARG A 47 -44.90 0.70 -17.00
CA ARG A 47 -44.13 0.27 -15.83
C ARG A 47 -43.02 1.28 -15.57
N TYR A 48 -43.02 1.84 -14.37
CA TYR A 48 -41.96 2.75 -13.92
C TYR A 48 -40.96 2.02 -13.03
N GLU A 49 -39.68 2.26 -13.28
CA GLU A 49 -38.57 1.80 -12.47
C GLU A 49 -38.05 2.97 -11.60
N PRO A 50 -37.76 2.74 -10.30
CA PRO A 50 -37.15 3.77 -9.48
C PRO A 50 -35.70 4.01 -9.92
N VAL A 51 -35.31 5.27 -10.03
CA VAL A 51 -33.92 5.67 -10.30
C VAL A 51 -33.06 5.27 -9.12
N LYS A 52 -32.01 4.47 -9.37
CA LYS A 52 -31.07 4.02 -8.33
C LYS A 52 -29.84 4.91 -8.21
N LEU A 53 -29.47 5.57 -9.30
CA LEU A 53 -28.31 6.44 -9.42
C LEU A 53 -28.57 7.51 -10.48
N ILE A 54 -27.90 8.65 -10.38
CA ILE A 54 -28.00 9.73 -11.36
C ILE A 54 -27.09 9.47 -12.57
N GLY A 55 -27.58 9.74 -13.77
CA GLY A 55 -26.93 9.44 -15.06
C GLY A 55 -27.38 8.09 -15.64
N LYS A 56 -26.46 7.30 -16.22
CA LYS A 56 -26.78 6.07 -16.96
C LYS A 56 -27.46 5.03 -16.09
N GLN A 57 -28.63 4.54 -16.48
CA GLN A 57 -29.31 3.48 -15.74
C GLN A 57 -28.75 2.09 -16.08
N GLN A 58 -28.71 1.22 -15.07
CA GLN A 58 -28.16 -0.14 -15.23
C GLN A 58 -28.97 -0.94 -16.27
N ASN A 59 -28.27 -1.60 -17.20
CA ASN A 59 -28.87 -2.44 -18.26
C ASN A 59 -29.85 -1.72 -19.19
N LYS A 60 -29.82 -0.38 -19.23
CA LYS A 60 -30.64 0.44 -20.12
C LYS A 60 -29.78 1.53 -20.76
N GLU A 61 -30.08 1.86 -22.00
CA GLU A 61 -29.46 2.98 -22.71
C GLU A 61 -30.27 4.27 -22.50
N VAL A 62 -30.44 4.60 -21.21
CA VAL A 62 -31.14 5.82 -20.76
C VAL A 62 -30.31 6.47 -19.65
N TRP A 63 -30.14 7.78 -19.73
CA TRP A 63 -29.50 8.59 -18.71
C TRP A 63 -30.55 9.48 -18.06
N VAL A 64 -30.56 9.52 -16.73
CA VAL A 64 -31.50 10.30 -15.93
C VAL A 64 -30.73 11.33 -15.12
N PHE A 65 -30.84 12.62 -15.47
CA PHE A 65 -30.09 13.68 -14.80
C PHE A 65 -30.86 14.34 -13.66
N ASN A 66 -32.17 14.47 -13.85
CA ASN A 66 -33.13 14.94 -12.86
C ASN A 66 -34.54 14.46 -13.27
N LYS A 67 -35.56 14.82 -12.49
CA LYS A 67 -36.96 14.41 -12.70
C LYS A 67 -37.53 14.83 -14.07
N ASP A 68 -36.97 15.89 -14.66
CA ASP A 68 -37.49 16.53 -15.86
C ASP A 68 -36.66 16.19 -17.11
N VAL A 69 -35.46 15.65 -16.95
CA VAL A 69 -34.49 15.49 -18.04
C VAL A 69 -33.89 14.09 -18.07
N HIS A 70 -34.36 13.31 -19.03
CA HIS A 70 -33.83 11.99 -19.37
C HIS A 70 -33.39 11.99 -20.83
N ILE A 71 -32.29 11.33 -21.18
CA ILE A 71 -31.85 11.16 -22.57
C ILE A 71 -31.71 9.68 -22.94
N ASN A 72 -31.90 9.38 -24.23
CA ASN A 72 -31.69 8.04 -24.80
C ASN A 72 -30.24 7.85 -25.30
N ALA A 73 -29.96 6.69 -25.92
CA ALA A 73 -28.68 6.35 -26.53
C ALA A 73 -28.17 7.41 -27.53
N ASP A 74 -29.08 7.99 -28.30
CA ASP A 74 -28.77 8.99 -29.33
C ASP A 74 -28.53 10.39 -28.73
N GLY A 75 -28.65 10.54 -27.41
CA GLY A 75 -28.52 11.82 -26.73
C GLY A 75 -29.74 12.74 -26.86
N LEU A 76 -30.87 12.19 -27.31
CA LEU A 76 -32.13 12.91 -27.47
C LEU A 76 -32.95 12.85 -26.19
N LEU A 77 -33.68 13.93 -25.90
CA LEU A 77 -34.58 14.01 -24.75
C LEU A 77 -35.69 12.96 -24.87
N VAL A 78 -35.87 12.15 -23.83
CA VAL A 78 -36.97 11.16 -23.76
C VAL A 78 -38.28 11.89 -23.44
N PRO A 79 -39.30 11.79 -24.32
CA PRO A 79 -40.62 12.37 -24.08
C PRO A 79 -41.22 11.89 -22.76
N VAL A 80 -42.00 12.73 -22.09
CA VAL A 80 -42.54 12.43 -20.74
C VAL A 80 -43.36 11.13 -20.75
N GLU A 81 -44.13 10.95 -21.82
CA GLU A 81 -44.95 9.79 -22.16
C GLU A 81 -44.15 8.51 -22.40
N ASP A 82 -42.84 8.59 -22.68
CA ASP A 82 -41.97 7.44 -22.91
C ASP A 82 -41.02 7.14 -21.73
N ARG A 83 -40.91 8.05 -20.76
CA ARG A 83 -40.03 7.86 -19.60
C ARG A 83 -40.42 6.65 -18.76
N THR A 84 -39.50 5.70 -18.61
CA THR A 84 -39.69 4.50 -17.76
C THR A 84 -39.10 4.65 -16.37
N PHE A 85 -38.46 5.78 -16.05
CA PHE A 85 -37.77 5.99 -14.77
C PHE A 85 -38.41 7.11 -13.95
N LEU A 86 -38.40 6.99 -12.62
CA LEU A 86 -38.87 8.03 -11.69
C LEU A 86 -37.89 8.22 -10.54
N ILE A 87 -37.58 9.48 -10.23
CA ILE A 87 -36.81 9.88 -9.04
C ILE A 87 -37.77 10.02 -7.87
N SER A 88 -37.52 9.35 -6.74
CA SER A 88 -38.33 9.51 -5.53
C SER A 88 -37.89 10.76 -4.76
N LYS A 89 -38.83 11.49 -4.16
CA LYS A 89 -38.54 12.69 -3.34
C LYS A 89 -37.69 12.40 -2.09
N ASP A 90 -37.61 11.15 -1.66
CA ASP A 90 -36.83 10.71 -0.49
C ASP A 90 -35.35 10.42 -0.80
N ASP A 91 -34.92 10.59 -2.04
CA ASP A 91 -33.63 10.07 -2.47
C ASP A 91 -32.46 10.99 -2.14
N LYS A 92 -31.46 10.44 -1.45
CA LYS A 92 -30.16 11.06 -1.14
C LYS A 92 -29.26 11.18 -2.39
N LEU A 93 -29.83 11.25 -3.58
CA LEU A 93 -29.13 11.27 -4.87
C LEU A 93 -28.68 12.70 -5.22
N PRO A 94 -27.53 12.87 -5.88
CA PRO A 94 -27.05 14.20 -6.28
C PRO A 94 -27.82 14.70 -7.52
N GLU A 95 -28.91 15.44 -7.33
CA GLU A 95 -29.68 15.99 -8.45
C GLU A 95 -28.91 17.08 -9.21
N LEU A 96 -28.93 16.99 -10.55
CA LEU A 96 -28.34 18.00 -11.44
C LEU A 96 -29.40 19.04 -11.83
N THR A 97 -29.65 19.99 -10.92
CA THR A 97 -30.71 21.00 -11.08
C THR A 97 -30.48 21.98 -12.22
N ASN A 98 -29.23 22.13 -12.67
CA ASN A 98 -28.87 23.08 -13.73
C ASN A 98 -28.98 22.49 -15.13
N VAL A 99 -29.24 21.18 -15.27
CA VAL A 99 -29.42 20.55 -16.57
C VAL A 99 -30.87 20.73 -16.98
N VAL A 100 -31.11 21.56 -17.98
CA VAL A 100 -32.41 21.75 -18.61
C VAL A 100 -32.42 21.04 -19.97
N GLY A 101 -33.59 20.57 -20.41
CA GLY A 101 -33.72 19.66 -21.56
C GLY A 101 -33.51 20.30 -22.95
N ASP A 102 -32.80 21.43 -23.04
CA ASP A 102 -32.56 22.22 -24.26
C ASP A 102 -31.21 21.88 -24.89
N PHE A 103 -30.99 20.59 -25.17
CA PHE A 103 -29.74 20.09 -25.72
C PHE A 103 -29.44 20.61 -27.13
N ASP A 104 -28.16 20.87 -27.40
CA ASP A 104 -27.70 21.60 -28.59
C ASP A 104 -26.72 20.82 -29.47
N ASN A 105 -26.63 19.51 -29.27
CA ASN A 105 -25.75 18.61 -30.03
C ASN A 105 -24.26 19.04 -30.03
N GLY A 106 -23.81 19.79 -29.01
CA GLY A 106 -22.40 20.12 -28.81
C GLY A 106 -22.04 21.60 -29.00
N GLU A 107 -22.96 22.45 -29.47
CA GLU A 107 -22.64 23.84 -29.79
C GLU A 107 -22.12 24.63 -28.57
N ALA A 108 -22.76 24.52 -27.39
CA ALA A 108 -22.30 25.20 -26.19
C ALA A 108 -20.92 24.71 -25.73
N LEU A 109 -20.59 23.43 -25.90
CA LEU A 109 -19.26 22.91 -25.63
C LEU A 109 -18.24 23.47 -26.64
N ARG A 110 -18.59 23.54 -27.92
CA ARG A 110 -17.74 24.16 -28.96
C ARG A 110 -17.43 25.62 -28.61
N GLU A 111 -18.45 26.41 -28.27
CA GLU A 111 -18.29 27.79 -27.86
C GLU A 111 -17.45 27.94 -26.58
N LEU A 112 -17.60 27.00 -25.63
CA LEU A 112 -16.78 26.94 -24.43
C LEU A 112 -15.32 26.66 -24.78
N LEU A 113 -15.02 25.66 -25.63
CA LEU A 113 -13.65 25.36 -26.07
C LEU A 113 -12.99 26.57 -26.75
N LEU A 114 -13.74 27.33 -27.56
CA LEU A 114 -13.23 28.55 -28.18
C LEU A 114 -12.85 29.61 -27.13
N ALA A 115 -13.68 29.81 -26.09
CA ALA A 115 -13.37 30.72 -25.00
C ALA A 115 -12.21 30.21 -24.12
N GLU A 116 -12.13 28.90 -23.89
CA GLU A 116 -11.04 28.26 -23.16
C GLU A 116 -9.70 28.43 -23.87
N ARG A 117 -9.68 28.36 -25.21
CA ARG A 117 -8.48 28.60 -26.02
C ARG A 117 -7.88 29.98 -25.73
N GLU A 118 -8.72 31.00 -25.65
CA GLU A 118 -8.30 32.37 -25.34
C GLU A 118 -7.76 32.49 -23.91
N LEU A 119 -8.31 31.77 -22.94
CA LEU A 119 -7.91 31.89 -21.53
C LEU A 119 -6.68 31.04 -21.19
N PHE A 120 -6.66 29.79 -21.64
CA PHE A 120 -5.68 28.79 -21.17
C PHE A 120 -4.39 28.75 -21.98
N GLN A 121 -4.34 29.38 -23.16
CA GLN A 121 -3.11 29.56 -23.93
C GLN A 121 -2.33 28.22 -24.11
N ASN A 122 -1.08 28.14 -23.65
CA ASN A 122 -0.26 26.92 -23.68
C ASN A 122 -0.86 25.72 -22.91
N ASN A 123 -1.88 25.90 -22.07
CA ASN A 123 -2.59 24.83 -21.37
C ASN A 123 -3.90 24.40 -22.04
N PHE A 124 -4.27 24.98 -23.20
CA PHE A 124 -5.55 24.70 -23.85
C PHE A 124 -5.73 23.20 -24.18
N ALA A 125 -4.70 22.54 -24.71
CA ALA A 125 -4.74 21.11 -25.00
C ALA A 125 -5.08 20.25 -23.78
N GLN A 126 -4.57 20.62 -22.60
CA GLN A 126 -4.86 19.94 -21.34
C GLN A 126 -6.31 20.13 -20.88
N VAL A 127 -6.95 21.25 -21.23
CA VAL A 127 -8.38 21.45 -20.94
C VAL A 127 -9.23 20.53 -21.83
N ILE A 128 -8.88 20.38 -23.11
CA ILE A 128 -9.51 19.39 -24.01
C ILE A 128 -9.38 17.98 -23.44
N MET A 129 -8.17 17.58 -23.02
CA MET A 129 -7.96 16.30 -22.35
C MET A 129 -8.78 16.17 -21.06
N GLY A 130 -8.97 17.25 -20.32
CA GLY A 130 -9.82 17.27 -19.13
C GLY A 130 -11.30 16.99 -19.44
N HIS A 131 -11.84 17.53 -20.53
CA HIS A 131 -13.19 17.21 -21.03
C HIS A 131 -13.28 15.75 -21.51
N ALA A 132 -12.27 15.24 -22.20
CA ALA A 132 -12.21 13.82 -22.58
C ALA A 132 -12.17 12.89 -21.37
N ALA A 133 -11.34 13.20 -20.38
CA ALA A 133 -11.20 12.43 -19.16
C ALA A 133 -12.49 12.47 -18.30
N SER A 134 -13.25 13.56 -18.33
CA SER A 134 -14.56 13.63 -17.68
C SER A 134 -15.60 12.76 -18.38
N GLY A 135 -15.55 12.67 -19.72
CA GLY A 135 -16.36 11.73 -20.50
C GLY A 135 -16.03 10.26 -20.21
N MET A 136 -14.75 9.94 -20.04
CA MET A 136 -14.31 8.61 -19.56
C MET A 136 -14.87 8.31 -18.17
N ALA A 137 -14.79 9.27 -17.24
CA ALA A 137 -15.36 9.13 -15.89
C ALA A 137 -16.89 9.00 -15.90
N ALA A 138 -17.58 9.66 -16.85
CA ALA A 138 -19.01 9.54 -17.05
C ALA A 138 -19.44 8.15 -17.59
N ASN A 139 -18.51 7.45 -18.22
CA ASN A 139 -18.68 6.13 -18.83
C ASN A 139 -17.92 5.03 -18.07
N TYR A 140 -17.65 5.25 -16.79
CA TYR A 140 -16.85 4.38 -15.94
C TYR A 140 -17.23 2.89 -16.00
N ASP A 141 -18.52 2.56 -15.89
CA ASP A 141 -18.97 1.16 -15.91
C ASP A 141 -18.61 0.44 -17.22
N LEU A 142 -18.62 1.17 -18.35
CA LEU A 142 -18.19 0.67 -19.64
C LEU A 142 -16.67 0.44 -19.65
N LEU A 143 -15.89 1.42 -19.16
CA LEU A 143 -14.44 1.27 -19.09
C LEU A 143 -14.01 0.10 -18.18
N ILE A 144 -14.68 -0.10 -17.05
CA ILE A 144 -14.41 -1.27 -16.18
C ILE A 144 -14.69 -2.57 -16.90
N ARG A 145 -15.74 -2.64 -17.71
CA ARG A 145 -16.11 -3.85 -18.46
C ARG A 145 -15.12 -4.16 -19.58
N GLU A 146 -14.73 -3.15 -20.35
CA GLU A 146 -13.90 -3.35 -21.55
C GLU A 146 -12.39 -3.35 -21.25
N PHE A 147 -11.93 -2.59 -20.24
CA PHE A 147 -10.49 -2.36 -19.97
C PHE A 147 -10.06 -2.83 -18.57
N GLU A 148 -10.94 -3.47 -17.80
CA GLU A 148 -10.70 -3.91 -16.42
C GLU A 148 -10.24 -2.79 -15.47
N GLY A 149 -10.50 -1.54 -15.84
CA GLY A 149 -9.99 -0.38 -15.13
C GLY A 149 -10.47 0.94 -15.71
N CYS A 150 -10.64 1.94 -14.84
CA CYS A 150 -10.90 3.32 -15.25
C CYS A 150 -9.93 4.25 -14.50
N PRO A 151 -9.05 4.97 -15.21
CA PRO A 151 -8.06 5.81 -14.57
C PRO A 151 -8.70 7.05 -13.96
N THR A 152 -8.22 7.47 -12.79
CA THR A 152 -8.71 8.69 -12.12
C THR A 152 -8.07 9.93 -12.72
N PRO A 153 -8.81 10.87 -13.33
CA PRO A 153 -8.24 12.07 -13.92
C PRO A 153 -7.67 13.02 -12.86
N VAL A 154 -6.42 13.46 -13.06
CA VAL A 154 -5.72 14.36 -12.13
C VAL A 154 -5.12 15.54 -12.89
N LEU A 155 -5.72 16.72 -12.75
CA LEU A 155 -5.14 17.98 -13.22
C LEU A 155 -4.05 18.39 -12.24
N LYS A 156 -2.79 18.32 -12.67
CA LYS A 156 -1.61 18.48 -11.81
C LYS A 156 -0.73 19.61 -12.32
N GLY A 157 -0.12 20.38 -11.42
CA GLY A 157 0.77 21.48 -11.79
C GLY A 157 0.91 22.51 -10.67
N GLU A 158 1.76 23.51 -10.86
CA GLU A 158 2.02 24.56 -9.86
C GLU A 158 0.77 25.40 -9.53
N PRO A 159 0.73 26.10 -8.38
CA PRO A 159 -0.29 27.10 -8.10
C PRO A 159 -0.44 28.10 -9.25
N VAL A 160 -1.66 28.60 -9.47
CA VAL A 160 -1.96 29.62 -10.51
C VAL A 160 -1.75 29.14 -11.97
N SER A 161 -1.62 27.83 -12.21
CA SER A 161 -1.58 27.24 -13.56
C SER A 161 -2.95 27.10 -14.25
N GLY A 162 -4.04 27.45 -13.55
CA GLY A 162 -5.41 27.42 -14.09
C GLY A 162 -6.20 26.13 -13.81
N LYS A 163 -5.65 25.16 -13.07
CA LYS A 163 -6.28 23.84 -12.79
C LYS A 163 -7.71 23.93 -12.27
N THR A 164 -7.94 24.71 -11.22
CA THR A 164 -9.29 24.91 -10.63
C THR A 164 -10.25 25.57 -11.62
N THR A 165 -9.75 26.49 -12.46
CA THR A 165 -10.56 27.11 -13.51
C THR A 165 -10.88 26.10 -14.61
N ALA A 166 -9.94 25.23 -15.00
CA ALA A 166 -10.19 24.16 -15.95
C ALA A 166 -11.21 23.16 -15.40
N LEU A 167 -11.05 22.71 -14.16
CA LEU A 167 -12.01 21.84 -13.45
C LEU A 167 -13.43 22.43 -13.50
N LYS A 168 -13.54 23.74 -13.24
CA LYS A 168 -14.79 24.51 -13.33
C LYS A 168 -15.42 24.51 -14.72
N CYS A 169 -14.61 24.54 -15.77
CA CYS A 169 -15.12 24.51 -17.15
C CYS A 169 -15.56 23.08 -17.52
N ILE A 170 -14.71 22.09 -17.24
CA ILE A 170 -14.96 20.66 -17.49
C ILE A 170 -16.28 20.22 -16.85
N LEU A 171 -16.47 20.53 -15.57
CA LEU A 171 -17.66 20.09 -14.83
C LEU A 171 -18.91 20.93 -15.13
N SER A 172 -18.78 22.09 -15.77
CA SER A 172 -19.94 22.89 -16.19
C SER A 172 -20.77 22.22 -17.28
N VAL A 173 -20.16 21.33 -18.08
CA VAL A 173 -20.87 20.50 -19.07
C VAL A 173 -21.84 19.50 -18.41
N PHE A 174 -21.61 19.17 -17.15
CA PHE A 174 -22.54 18.33 -16.35
C PHE A 174 -23.50 19.18 -15.49
N GLY A 175 -23.50 20.50 -15.66
CA GLY A 175 -24.27 21.42 -14.82
C GLY A 175 -23.73 21.56 -13.39
N ILE A 176 -22.49 21.15 -13.13
CA ILE A 176 -21.89 21.15 -11.79
C ILE A 176 -21.14 22.47 -11.56
N THR A 177 -21.49 23.17 -10.48
CA THR A 177 -20.90 24.46 -10.10
C THR A 177 -20.19 24.44 -8.74
N LYS A 178 -20.38 23.37 -7.96
CA LYS A 178 -19.80 23.20 -6.63
C LYS A 178 -18.78 22.07 -6.64
N PHE A 179 -17.67 22.30 -5.95
CA PHE A 179 -16.56 21.34 -5.83
C PHE A 179 -16.26 21.11 -4.36
N SER A 180 -15.67 19.98 -4.05
CA SER A 180 -15.23 19.67 -2.71
C SER A 180 -13.73 19.91 -2.59
N SER A 181 -13.29 20.65 -1.59
CA SER A 181 -11.86 20.90 -1.34
C SER A 181 -11.24 19.81 -0.46
N GLU A 182 -11.83 19.58 0.72
CA GLU A 182 -11.42 18.53 1.64
C GLU A 182 -12.50 17.44 1.75
N CYS A 183 -12.12 16.21 1.43
CA CYS A 183 -13.01 15.05 1.49
C CYS A 183 -12.36 13.88 2.22
N SER A 184 -13.17 13.16 2.99
CA SER A 184 -12.79 11.82 3.46
C SER A 184 -12.97 10.79 2.34
N SER A 185 -12.20 9.68 2.37
CA SER A 185 -12.38 8.58 1.40
C SER A 185 -13.83 8.08 1.36
N LYS A 186 -14.49 7.99 2.53
CA LYS A 186 -15.88 7.54 2.65
C LYS A 186 -16.88 8.47 1.95
N TYR A 187 -16.61 9.79 1.96
CA TYR A 187 -17.44 10.74 1.22
C TYR A 187 -17.29 10.51 -0.29
N VAL A 188 -16.06 10.35 -0.76
CA VAL A 188 -15.75 10.09 -2.18
C VAL A 188 -16.38 8.78 -2.65
N GLU A 189 -16.18 7.68 -1.93
CA GLU A 189 -16.77 6.36 -2.23
C GLU A 189 -18.30 6.43 -2.29
N LYS A 190 -18.93 7.17 -1.37
CA LYS A 190 -20.38 7.39 -1.37
C LYS A 190 -20.84 8.18 -2.60
N MET A 191 -20.13 9.22 -3.00
CA MET A 191 -20.47 9.99 -4.20
C MET A 191 -20.36 9.12 -5.46
N GLN A 192 -19.25 8.39 -5.60
CA GLN A 192 -19.02 7.50 -6.75
C GLN A 192 -20.09 6.42 -6.91
N SER A 193 -20.69 5.96 -5.80
CA SER A 193 -21.74 4.92 -5.83
C SER A 193 -23.14 5.40 -6.22
N ARG A 194 -23.37 6.72 -6.28
CA ARG A 194 -24.72 7.31 -6.42
C ARG A 194 -24.98 7.97 -7.76
N THR A 195 -23.94 8.06 -8.58
CA THR A 195 -24.01 8.75 -9.86
C THR A 195 -22.97 8.16 -10.80
N THR A 196 -23.29 8.16 -12.08
CA THR A 196 -22.32 7.93 -13.16
C THR A 196 -21.64 9.23 -13.58
N ILE A 197 -22.14 10.38 -13.13
CA ILE A 197 -21.63 11.71 -13.47
C ILE A 197 -20.42 12.07 -12.60
N PRO A 198 -19.29 12.50 -13.19
CA PRO A 198 -18.10 12.86 -12.42
C PRO A 198 -18.34 14.08 -11.53
N PHE A 199 -17.52 14.23 -10.49
CA PHE A 199 -17.55 15.38 -9.58
C PHE A 199 -16.14 15.91 -9.33
N GLY A 200 -16.04 17.16 -8.89
CA GLY A 200 -14.75 17.83 -8.71
C GLY A 200 -14.23 17.73 -7.30
N TRP A 201 -12.97 17.30 -7.17
CA TRP A 201 -12.20 17.35 -5.94
C TRP A 201 -11.03 18.32 -6.13
N ASP A 202 -11.21 19.54 -5.62
CA ASP A 202 -10.30 20.66 -5.85
C ASP A 202 -9.21 20.73 -4.76
N ASP A 203 -7.97 20.99 -5.18
CA ASP A 203 -6.78 21.21 -4.36
C ASP A 203 -6.55 20.13 -3.28
N SER A 204 -6.66 18.87 -3.69
CA SER A 204 -6.46 17.74 -2.78
C SER A 204 -4.98 17.61 -2.40
N SER A 205 -4.68 17.81 -1.11
CA SER A 205 -3.34 17.74 -0.52
C SER A 205 -3.05 16.43 0.21
N ASN A 206 -4.09 15.64 0.55
CA ASN A 206 -3.91 14.40 1.29
C ASN A 206 -3.61 13.21 0.34
N ILE A 207 -2.33 13.00 0.07
CA ILE A 207 -1.83 11.90 -0.79
C ILE A 207 -2.32 10.52 -0.33
N LYS A 208 -2.49 10.27 0.97
CA LYS A 208 -2.97 8.97 1.47
C LYS A 208 -4.43 8.73 1.07
N THR A 209 -5.28 9.74 1.19
CA THR A 209 -6.69 9.66 0.75
C THR A 209 -6.76 9.52 -0.77
N LEU A 210 -5.99 10.33 -1.51
CA LEU A 210 -5.87 10.24 -2.97
C LEU A 210 -5.45 8.85 -3.44
N LYS A 211 -4.46 8.25 -2.78
CA LYS A 211 -4.00 6.89 -3.03
C LYS A 211 -5.14 5.88 -2.91
N ASN A 212 -5.82 5.92 -1.77
CA ASN A 212 -6.87 4.96 -1.47
C ASN A 212 -8.02 5.10 -2.47
N VAL A 213 -8.46 6.33 -2.75
CA VAL A 213 -9.51 6.60 -3.73
C VAL A 213 -9.09 6.14 -5.12
N THR A 214 -7.91 6.52 -5.61
CA THR A 214 -7.44 6.16 -6.96
C THR A 214 -7.35 4.65 -7.13
N VAL A 215 -6.77 3.94 -6.15
CA VAL A 215 -6.60 2.48 -6.22
C VAL A 215 -7.94 1.76 -6.12
N ASN A 216 -8.82 2.18 -5.20
CA ASN A 216 -10.13 1.56 -5.03
C ASN A 216 -10.99 1.78 -6.27
N SER A 217 -11.01 3.01 -6.79
CA SER A 217 -11.83 3.38 -7.94
C SER A 217 -11.37 2.70 -9.22
N TYR A 218 -10.06 2.53 -9.44
CA TYR A 218 -9.59 1.86 -10.64
C TYR A 218 -10.09 0.41 -10.73
N ASN A 219 -10.05 -0.33 -9.61
CA ASN A 219 -10.40 -1.76 -9.58
C ASN A 219 -11.88 -2.02 -9.20
N ALA A 220 -12.80 -1.09 -9.50
CA ALA A 220 -14.22 -1.20 -9.14
C ALA A 220 -14.50 -1.53 -7.66
N CYS A 221 -13.61 -1.09 -6.77
CA CYS A 221 -13.64 -1.39 -5.34
C CYS A 221 -13.73 -2.89 -4.99
N GLY A 222 -13.08 -3.78 -5.73
CA GLY A 222 -13.10 -5.24 -5.53
C GLY A 222 -12.50 -5.78 -4.21
N SER A 223 -12.30 -4.95 -3.19
CA SER A 223 -11.88 -5.37 -1.86
C SER A 223 -13.08 -5.94 -1.09
N SER A 224 -12.93 -7.14 -0.51
CA SER A 224 -13.93 -7.81 0.34
C SER A 224 -14.35 -7.00 1.56
N ASN A 225 -13.63 -5.92 1.89
CA ASN A 225 -13.91 -5.02 3.02
C ASN A 225 -14.86 -3.85 2.67
N LEU A 226 -15.23 -3.66 1.40
CA LEU A 226 -16.18 -2.61 1.02
C LEU A 226 -17.61 -3.15 1.01
N MET A 227 -18.55 -2.46 1.66
CA MET A 227 -19.97 -2.83 1.57
C MET A 227 -20.42 -2.73 0.11
N ALA A 228 -21.19 -3.71 -0.37
CA ALA A 228 -21.71 -3.76 -1.75
C ALA A 228 -22.46 -2.48 -2.18
N SER A 229 -22.95 -1.68 -1.23
CA SER A 229 -23.61 -0.39 -1.45
C SER A 229 -22.67 0.76 -1.85
N PHE A 230 -21.34 0.57 -1.84
CA PHE A 230 -20.34 1.57 -2.23
C PHE A 230 -19.60 1.20 -3.52
N LYS A 231 -20.20 0.34 -4.36
CA LYS A 231 -19.66 0.07 -5.71
C LYS A 231 -19.59 1.38 -6.51
N PRO A 232 -18.42 1.77 -7.03
CA PRO A 232 -18.28 2.99 -7.81
C PRO A 232 -18.92 2.85 -9.20
N HIS A 233 -19.48 3.95 -9.69
CA HIS A 233 -20.05 4.11 -11.02
C HIS A 233 -19.42 5.31 -11.76
N THR A 234 -18.44 5.98 -11.13
CA THR A 234 -17.68 7.10 -11.69
C THR A 234 -16.40 7.34 -10.87
N VAL A 235 -15.55 8.26 -11.34
CA VAL A 235 -14.36 8.76 -10.64
C VAL A 235 -14.37 10.28 -10.50
N PRO A 236 -13.77 10.84 -9.44
CA PRO A 236 -13.61 12.28 -9.31
C PRO A 236 -12.61 12.80 -10.35
N ILE A 237 -12.78 14.07 -10.74
CA ILE A 237 -11.74 14.85 -11.41
C ILE A 237 -11.03 15.65 -10.33
N ILE A 238 -9.73 15.40 -10.20
CA ILE A 238 -8.94 15.91 -9.08
C ILE A 238 -8.06 17.05 -9.57
N THR A 239 -7.96 18.14 -8.81
CA THR A 239 -6.85 19.08 -8.95
C THR A 239 -5.91 18.92 -7.76
N THR A 240 -4.60 18.97 -8.02
CA THR A 240 -3.60 18.88 -6.94
C THR A 240 -2.28 19.54 -7.36
N ASN A 241 -1.55 20.04 -6.36
CA ASN A 241 -0.16 20.48 -6.53
C ASN A 241 0.81 19.37 -6.10
N GLU A 242 0.31 18.27 -5.55
CA GLU A 242 1.13 17.22 -4.96
C GLU A 242 1.70 16.28 -6.03
N ASN A 243 2.94 15.85 -5.79
CA ASN A 243 3.57 14.77 -6.54
C ASN A 243 3.36 13.45 -5.82
N CYS A 244 3.10 12.37 -6.56
CA CYS A 244 3.10 11.03 -6.01
C CYS A 244 3.89 10.06 -6.87
N ASN A 245 4.99 9.56 -6.31
CA ASN A 245 5.88 8.61 -6.98
C ASN A 245 5.52 7.15 -6.64
N ASP A 246 4.39 6.91 -5.96
CA ASP A 246 3.93 5.56 -5.66
C ASP A 246 3.45 4.87 -6.94
N ILE A 247 4.18 3.81 -7.34
CA ILE A 247 3.93 3.02 -8.55
C ILE A 247 2.47 2.53 -8.63
N LYS A 248 1.82 2.22 -7.49
CA LYS A 248 0.44 1.74 -7.49
C LYS A 248 -0.56 2.83 -7.86
N ILE A 249 -0.33 4.07 -7.44
CA ILE A 249 -1.19 5.20 -7.84
C ILE A 249 -0.91 5.56 -9.28
N LYS A 250 0.38 5.56 -9.64
CA LYS A 250 0.84 6.03 -10.93
C LYS A 250 0.21 5.30 -12.11
N SER A 251 0.14 3.98 -12.05
CA SER A 251 -0.52 3.14 -13.07
C SER A 251 -2.05 3.27 -13.12
N ARG A 252 -2.66 4.09 -12.24
CA ARG A 252 -4.11 4.16 -12.02
C ARG A 252 -4.69 5.58 -12.04
N TRP A 253 -3.85 6.60 -11.88
CA TRP A 253 -4.25 7.97 -12.16
C TRP A 253 -3.91 8.34 -13.61
N LEU A 254 -4.63 9.31 -14.16
CA LEU A 254 -4.37 9.89 -15.47
C LEU A 254 -3.91 11.33 -15.25
N PRO A 255 -2.59 11.57 -15.14
CA PRO A 255 -2.08 12.90 -14.88
C PRO A 255 -2.18 13.76 -16.14
N ILE A 256 -2.81 14.92 -16.01
CA ILE A 256 -2.89 15.96 -17.03
C ILE A 256 -2.13 17.17 -16.50
N LEU A 257 -0.97 17.45 -17.09
CA LEU A 257 0.01 18.40 -16.53
C LEU A 257 -0.23 19.82 -17.02
N PHE A 258 -0.54 20.72 -16.11
CA PHE A 258 -0.70 22.15 -16.33
C PHE A 258 0.61 22.89 -16.02
N ALA A 259 1.09 23.64 -16.99
CA ALA A 259 2.23 24.55 -16.80
C ALA A 259 1.74 25.92 -16.31
N SER A 260 2.65 26.83 -15.94
CA SER A 260 2.28 28.23 -15.80
C SER A 260 1.73 28.77 -17.13
N ILE A 261 0.65 29.55 -17.06
CA ILE A 261 0.00 30.10 -18.25
C ILE A 261 0.99 31.02 -18.98
N SER A 262 1.21 30.74 -20.26
CA SER A 262 2.12 31.46 -21.14
C SER A 262 1.57 31.51 -22.58
N PRO A 263 1.53 32.68 -23.23
CA PRO A 263 1.83 34.00 -22.66
C PRO A 263 0.83 34.37 -21.55
N LYS A 264 1.27 35.19 -20.59
CA LYS A 264 0.35 35.78 -19.61
C LYS A 264 -0.49 36.83 -20.32
N LEU A 265 -1.81 36.75 -20.14
CA LEU A 265 -2.71 37.81 -20.60
C LEU A 265 -2.54 39.05 -19.72
N ASP A 266 -2.60 40.22 -20.33
CA ASP A 266 -2.63 41.50 -19.61
C ASP A 266 -3.99 41.71 -18.91
N GLY A 267 -4.10 42.73 -18.04
CA GLY A 267 -5.26 42.91 -17.18
C GLY A 267 -6.61 43.04 -17.91
N GLN A 268 -6.66 43.69 -19.08
CA GLN A 268 -7.91 43.82 -19.84
C GLN A 268 -8.22 42.56 -20.64
N ALA A 269 -7.21 41.97 -21.31
CA ALA A 269 -7.37 40.74 -22.06
C ALA A 269 -7.77 39.58 -21.15
N LEU A 270 -7.14 39.46 -19.98
CA LEU A 270 -7.45 38.46 -18.96
C LEU A 270 -8.90 38.59 -18.50
N LEU A 271 -9.32 39.80 -18.10
CA LEU A 271 -10.69 40.04 -17.64
C LEU A 271 -11.73 39.71 -18.72
N LYS A 272 -11.42 40.01 -19.98
CA LYS A 272 -12.29 39.68 -21.12
C LYS A 272 -12.39 38.16 -21.31
N ALA A 273 -11.26 37.46 -21.33
CA ALA A 273 -11.21 36.00 -21.49
C ALA A 273 -11.93 35.29 -20.33
N GLU A 274 -11.69 35.69 -19.08
CA GLU A 274 -12.38 35.14 -17.90
C GLU A 274 -13.89 35.37 -17.95
N LYS A 275 -14.34 36.57 -18.34
CA LYS A 275 -15.77 36.86 -18.53
C LYS A 275 -16.37 36.02 -19.65
N SER A 276 -15.64 35.82 -20.75
CA SER A 276 -16.06 34.98 -21.88
C SER A 276 -16.30 33.54 -21.41
N VAL A 277 -15.28 32.93 -20.78
CA VAL A 277 -15.38 31.58 -20.22
C VAL A 277 -16.51 31.46 -19.20
N ARG A 278 -16.63 32.43 -18.28
CA ARG A 278 -17.71 32.41 -17.27
C ARG A 278 -19.10 32.37 -17.91
N ARG A 279 -19.35 33.17 -18.95
CA ARG A 279 -20.63 33.19 -19.67
C ARG A 279 -20.88 31.88 -20.40
N LYS A 280 -19.91 31.37 -21.15
CA LYS A 280 -20.07 30.13 -21.92
C LYS A 280 -20.29 28.89 -21.04
N ARG A 281 -19.71 28.87 -19.83
CA ARG A 281 -19.96 27.83 -18.83
C ARG A 281 -21.41 27.74 -18.35
N GLU A 282 -22.17 28.83 -18.36
CA GLU A 282 -23.56 28.83 -17.87
C GLU A 282 -24.47 27.97 -18.76
N SER A 283 -24.16 27.88 -20.06
CA SER A 283 -24.91 27.08 -21.05
C SER A 283 -24.23 25.76 -21.44
N ALA A 284 -23.02 25.47 -20.96
CA ALA A 284 -22.25 24.29 -21.37
C ALA A 284 -22.97 22.95 -21.13
N HIS A 285 -23.90 22.90 -20.16
CA HIS A 285 -24.69 21.72 -19.84
C HIS A 285 -25.61 21.25 -20.98
N LYS A 286 -25.93 22.11 -21.95
CA LYS A 286 -26.71 21.76 -23.15
C LYS A 286 -26.00 20.73 -24.03
N SER A 287 -24.68 20.60 -23.88
CA SER A 287 -23.86 19.64 -24.61
C SER A 287 -23.52 18.39 -23.78
N ILE A 288 -24.20 18.14 -22.66
CA ILE A 288 -23.94 16.98 -21.77
C ILE A 288 -24.00 15.63 -22.48
N SER A 289 -24.83 15.50 -23.53
CA SER A 289 -24.97 14.28 -24.33
C SER A 289 -23.66 13.88 -25.04
N ILE A 290 -22.81 14.86 -25.37
CA ILE A 290 -21.51 14.61 -26.01
C ILE A 290 -20.60 13.79 -25.08
N LEU A 291 -20.51 14.17 -23.80
CA LEU A 291 -19.63 13.49 -22.84
C LEU A 291 -20.26 12.25 -22.20
N THR A 292 -21.57 12.06 -22.38
CA THR A 292 -22.32 10.93 -21.82
C THR A 292 -22.67 9.92 -22.91
N SER A 293 -23.83 10.03 -23.54
CA SER A 293 -24.38 9.03 -24.46
C SER A 293 -23.56 8.88 -25.77
N TYR A 294 -23.08 9.99 -26.35
CA TYR A 294 -22.25 9.93 -27.56
C TYR A 294 -20.93 9.18 -27.32
N LEU A 295 -20.16 9.58 -26.29
CA LEU A 295 -18.95 8.85 -25.93
C LEU A 295 -19.23 7.42 -25.49
N HIS A 296 -20.38 7.14 -24.87
CA HIS A 296 -20.78 5.76 -24.57
C HIS A 296 -20.82 4.89 -25.84
N GLY A 297 -21.52 5.36 -26.87
CA GLY A 297 -21.62 4.67 -28.15
C GLY A 297 -20.26 4.49 -28.81
N VAL A 298 -19.45 5.55 -28.84
CA VAL A 298 -18.09 5.54 -29.41
C VAL A 298 -17.18 4.54 -28.70
N ILE A 299 -17.13 4.58 -27.36
CA ILE A 299 -16.29 3.66 -26.57
C ILE A 299 -16.79 2.22 -26.71
N SER A 300 -18.09 1.99 -26.83
CA SER A 300 -18.62 0.62 -26.99
C SER A 300 -18.21 -0.06 -28.29
N GLN A 301 -17.69 0.68 -29.26
CA GLN A 301 -17.29 0.21 -30.60
C GLN A 301 -15.79 0.37 -30.86
N TYR A 302 -14.99 0.65 -29.82
CA TYR A 302 -13.58 1.05 -29.96
C TYR A 302 -12.69 0.04 -30.70
N GLU A 303 -12.97 -1.27 -30.58
CA GLU A 303 -12.12 -2.34 -31.14
C GLU A 303 -11.97 -2.26 -32.66
N ASN A 304 -13.00 -1.77 -33.35
CA ASN A 304 -13.03 -1.66 -34.81
C ASN A 304 -12.82 -0.21 -35.29
N ASP A 305 -12.53 0.72 -34.38
CA ASP A 305 -12.38 2.13 -34.71
C ASP A 305 -10.92 2.45 -35.06
N GLU A 306 -10.69 2.86 -36.31
CA GLU A 306 -9.36 3.23 -36.80
C GLU A 306 -8.70 4.33 -35.96
N ASP A 307 -9.48 5.26 -35.38
CA ASP A 307 -8.93 6.32 -34.54
C ASP A 307 -8.34 5.76 -33.24
N PHE A 308 -8.94 4.71 -32.67
CA PHE A 308 -8.41 4.04 -31.48
C PHE A 308 -7.13 3.26 -31.82
N ILE A 309 -7.16 2.50 -32.91
CA ILE A 309 -6.00 1.72 -33.38
C ILE A 309 -4.81 2.65 -33.64
N ASN A 310 -5.05 3.76 -34.35
CA ASN A 310 -4.03 4.76 -34.65
C ASN A 310 -3.53 5.47 -33.38
N ALA A 311 -4.41 5.85 -32.45
CA ALA A 311 -3.98 6.43 -31.18
C ALA A 311 -3.07 5.49 -30.39
N ARG A 312 -3.42 4.20 -30.35
CA ARG A 312 -2.63 3.17 -29.66
C ARG A 312 -1.26 2.99 -30.31
N ALA A 313 -1.23 2.87 -31.64
CA ALA A 313 -0.01 2.72 -32.41
C ALA A 313 0.93 3.92 -32.19
N ASN A 314 0.40 5.14 -32.25
CA ASN A 314 1.19 6.35 -32.04
C ASN A 314 1.78 6.42 -30.62
N VAL A 315 0.98 6.12 -29.57
CA VAL A 315 1.48 6.12 -28.19
C VAL A 315 2.55 5.03 -28.00
N GLN A 316 2.35 3.85 -28.58
CA GLN A 316 3.30 2.75 -28.51
C GLN A 316 4.61 3.08 -29.25
N GLU A 317 4.52 3.72 -30.41
CA GLU A 317 5.67 4.19 -31.17
C GLU A 317 6.47 5.23 -30.39
N GLU A 318 5.80 6.26 -29.85
CA GLU A 318 6.44 7.30 -29.03
C GLU A 318 7.16 6.71 -27.81
N ILE A 319 6.53 5.74 -27.15
CA ILE A 319 7.12 5.02 -26.01
C ILE A 319 8.38 4.25 -26.45
N THR A 320 8.33 3.58 -27.59
CA THR A 320 9.42 2.75 -28.09
C THR A 320 10.59 3.61 -28.57
N GLN A 321 10.32 4.67 -29.34
CA GLN A 321 11.33 5.59 -29.86
C GLN A 321 12.11 6.30 -28.75
N ASN A 322 11.43 6.68 -27.66
CA ASN A 322 12.05 7.39 -26.54
C ASN A 322 12.46 6.47 -25.37
N ASN A 323 12.31 5.14 -25.52
CA ASN A 323 12.62 4.15 -24.48
C ASN A 323 11.92 4.45 -23.13
N TYR A 324 10.66 4.84 -23.19
CA TYR A 324 9.85 5.17 -22.04
C TYR A 324 9.36 3.93 -21.29
N LYS A 325 9.42 3.96 -19.95
CA LYS A 325 8.90 2.88 -19.09
C LYS A 325 7.45 3.15 -18.73
N VAL A 326 6.55 2.68 -19.58
CA VAL A 326 5.09 2.79 -19.41
C VAL A 326 4.51 1.39 -19.27
N ASP A 327 3.74 1.15 -18.21
CA ASP A 327 3.02 -0.11 -18.04
C ASP A 327 1.76 -0.16 -18.91
N GLN A 328 1.24 -1.37 -19.17
CA GLN A 328 0.09 -1.56 -20.06
C GLN A 328 -1.12 -0.71 -19.68
N ARG A 329 -1.39 -0.51 -18.37
CA ARG A 329 -2.57 0.26 -17.93
C ARG A 329 -2.44 1.73 -18.29
N ALA A 330 -1.25 2.29 -18.17
CA ALA A 330 -0.98 3.66 -18.55
C ALA A 330 -1.04 3.83 -20.08
N LEU A 331 -0.52 2.87 -20.85
CA LEU A 331 -0.67 2.85 -22.31
C LEU A 331 -2.15 2.90 -22.72
N GLU A 332 -3.00 2.03 -22.16
CA GLU A 332 -4.43 2.03 -22.46
C GLU A 332 -5.12 3.33 -22.00
N SER A 333 -4.71 3.86 -20.85
CA SER A 333 -5.28 5.11 -20.30
C SER A 333 -4.99 6.32 -21.19
N PHE A 334 -3.75 6.46 -21.69
CA PHE A 334 -3.38 7.53 -22.61
C PHE A 334 -4.00 7.34 -24.00
N THR A 335 -4.08 6.09 -24.47
CA THR A 335 -4.75 5.75 -25.73
C THR A 335 -6.23 6.17 -25.68
N MET A 336 -6.94 5.77 -24.62
CA MET A 336 -8.35 6.11 -24.43
C MET A 336 -8.57 7.62 -24.29
N LEU A 337 -7.65 8.33 -23.61
CA LEU A 337 -7.71 9.79 -23.49
C LEU A 337 -7.60 10.48 -24.86
N LEU A 338 -6.66 10.06 -25.69
CA LEU A 338 -6.49 10.59 -27.04
C LEU A 338 -7.68 10.27 -27.94
N PHE A 339 -8.15 9.02 -27.89
CA PHE A 339 -9.31 8.58 -28.64
C PHE A 339 -10.56 9.39 -28.29
N CYS A 340 -10.88 9.52 -27.01
CA CYS A 340 -12.00 10.35 -26.55
C CYS A 340 -11.82 11.82 -26.95
N SER A 341 -10.60 12.37 -26.83
CA SER A 341 -10.31 13.75 -27.24
C SER A 341 -10.56 13.95 -28.73
N LYS A 342 -10.11 13.03 -29.58
CA LYS A 342 -10.31 13.08 -31.03
C LYS A 342 -11.79 13.02 -31.39
N LYS A 343 -12.54 12.10 -30.78
CA LYS A 343 -13.97 11.89 -31.04
C LYS A 343 -14.82 13.08 -30.61
N ILE A 344 -14.52 13.68 -29.45
CA ILE A 344 -15.14 14.96 -29.05
C ILE A 344 -14.84 16.03 -30.10
N LEU A 345 -13.58 16.22 -30.48
CA LEU A 345 -13.21 17.27 -31.44
C LEU A 345 -13.84 17.07 -32.82
N GLN A 346 -13.92 15.83 -33.31
CA GLN A 346 -14.64 15.51 -34.55
C GLN A 346 -16.13 15.84 -34.44
N LYS A 347 -16.77 15.44 -33.33
CA LYS A 347 -18.19 15.71 -33.07
C LYS A 347 -18.50 17.21 -32.97
N LEU A 348 -17.54 18.01 -32.53
CA LEU A 348 -17.63 19.47 -32.43
C LEU A 348 -17.16 20.21 -33.69
N GLU A 349 -16.81 19.49 -34.76
CA GLU A 349 -16.28 20.07 -36.01
C GLU A 349 -14.98 20.86 -35.82
N MET A 350 -14.10 20.38 -34.93
CA MET A 350 -12.79 20.96 -34.62
C MET A 350 -11.62 19.95 -34.72
N PRO A 351 -11.56 19.06 -35.75
CA PRO A 351 -10.57 17.99 -35.81
C PRO A 351 -9.12 18.49 -35.82
N ASP A 352 -8.86 19.69 -36.35
CA ASP A 352 -7.53 20.30 -36.44
C ASP A 352 -6.88 20.51 -35.07
N LEU A 353 -7.67 20.63 -34.00
CA LEU A 353 -7.17 20.76 -32.64
C LEU A 353 -6.61 19.45 -32.07
N TYR A 354 -6.80 18.31 -32.74
CA TYR A 354 -6.25 17.05 -32.24
C TYR A 354 -4.72 17.05 -32.22
N ASN A 355 -4.09 17.72 -33.19
CA ASN A 355 -2.63 17.76 -33.28
C ASN A 355 -1.99 18.41 -32.05
N ILE A 356 -2.58 19.48 -31.51
CA ILE A 356 -2.06 20.12 -30.29
C ILE A 356 -2.28 19.26 -29.04
N VAL A 357 -3.30 18.39 -29.03
CA VAL A 357 -3.54 17.42 -27.96
C VAL A 357 -2.47 16.33 -28.01
N TRP A 358 -2.23 15.75 -29.18
CA TRP A 358 -1.17 14.76 -29.39
C TRP A 358 0.21 15.33 -29.02
N GLU A 359 0.56 16.50 -29.55
CA GLU A 359 1.84 17.16 -29.27
C GLU A 359 2.05 17.36 -27.77
N LYS A 360 1.01 17.80 -27.05
CA LYS A 360 1.11 18.01 -25.61
C LYS A 360 1.29 16.72 -24.83
N LEU A 361 0.64 15.64 -25.27
CA LEU A 361 0.80 14.34 -24.65
C LEU A 361 2.23 13.82 -24.86
N ALA A 362 2.74 13.86 -26.08
CA ALA A 362 4.06 13.37 -26.45
C ALA A 362 5.21 14.18 -25.84
N THR A 363 5.10 15.52 -25.81
CA THR A 363 6.21 16.40 -25.38
C THR A 363 6.21 16.74 -23.89
N LEU A 364 5.07 16.63 -23.20
CA LEU A 364 4.95 17.03 -21.79
C LEU A 364 4.46 15.91 -20.89
N ILE A 365 3.36 15.23 -21.25
CA ILE A 365 2.69 14.31 -20.32
C ILE A 365 3.39 12.95 -20.26
N LEU A 366 3.66 12.30 -21.40
CA LEU A 366 4.38 11.02 -21.45
C LEU A 366 5.79 11.13 -20.86
N PRO A 367 6.62 12.13 -21.20
CA PRO A 367 7.96 12.26 -20.64
C PRO A 367 7.91 12.47 -19.13
N ALA A 368 7.01 13.33 -18.64
CA ALA A 368 6.87 13.56 -17.20
C ALA A 368 6.30 12.33 -16.46
N TYR A 369 5.35 11.60 -17.07
CA TYR A 369 4.92 10.31 -16.57
C TYR A 369 6.13 9.39 -16.44
N CYS A 370 7.04 9.33 -17.41
CA CYS A 370 8.19 8.42 -17.35
C CYS A 370 9.31 8.90 -16.43
N ASN A 371 9.56 10.21 -16.35
CA ASN A 371 10.57 10.79 -15.48
C ASN A 371 10.19 10.62 -14.00
N ASP A 372 8.90 10.68 -13.67
CA ASP A 372 8.40 10.30 -12.35
C ASP A 372 8.58 8.78 -12.08
N VAL A 373 8.88 7.92 -13.09
CA VAL A 373 9.17 6.45 -12.94
C VAL A 373 10.67 6.25 -12.71
N GLY A 374 11.51 7.14 -13.23
CA GLY A 374 12.97 7.12 -13.06
C GLY A 374 13.45 7.36 -11.61
N GLN A 375 12.61 7.98 -10.76
CA GLN A 375 12.86 8.07 -9.31
C GLN A 375 12.27 6.90 -8.50
N GLY A 376 11.76 5.87 -9.19
CA GLY A 376 11.53 4.56 -8.64
C GLY A 376 12.66 3.64 -9.10
N SER A 377 13.69 3.48 -8.26
CA SER A 377 14.87 2.60 -8.42
C SER A 377 16.10 3.09 -9.21
N GLY A 378 16.25 4.40 -9.45
CA GLY A 378 17.51 5.01 -9.87
C GLY A 378 18.02 5.99 -8.81
N GLU A 379 19.33 5.95 -8.53
CA GLU A 379 20.03 6.78 -7.54
C GLU A 379 19.56 8.26 -7.56
N ASP A 380 19.11 8.75 -6.41
CA ASP A 380 18.67 10.12 -6.18
C ASP A 380 19.86 11.10 -6.34
N THR A 381 20.08 11.62 -7.55
CA THR A 381 21.01 12.75 -7.76
C THR A 381 20.36 14.09 -7.43
N ASN A 382 19.89 14.25 -6.20
CA ASN A 382 19.54 15.56 -5.65
C ASN A 382 20.67 15.98 -4.70
N PRO A 383 21.49 17.00 -4.99
CA PRO A 383 22.70 17.32 -4.21
C PRO A 383 22.46 17.50 -2.70
N ALA A 384 21.28 18.00 -2.34
CA ALA A 384 20.84 18.17 -0.95
C ALA A 384 20.28 16.89 -0.30
N LYS A 385 19.85 15.91 -1.10
CA LYS A 385 19.43 14.58 -0.63
C LYS A 385 20.63 13.63 -0.56
N LEU A 386 21.54 13.70 -1.54
CA LEU A 386 22.86 13.05 -1.51
C LEU A 386 23.67 13.46 -0.28
N SER A 387 23.65 14.75 0.12
CA SER A 387 24.34 15.16 1.33
C SER A 387 23.71 14.55 2.60
N LYS A 388 22.38 14.46 2.69
CA LYS A 388 21.68 13.84 3.83
C LYS A 388 21.79 12.32 3.87
N ASP A 389 21.73 11.65 2.72
CA ASP A 389 21.87 10.20 2.62
C ASP A 389 23.31 9.78 2.89
N ASN A 390 24.30 10.55 2.46
CA ASN A 390 25.70 10.35 2.85
C ASN A 390 25.88 10.55 4.35
N LEU A 391 25.30 11.60 4.96
CA LEU A 391 25.34 11.80 6.41
C LEU A 391 24.74 10.62 7.18
N ILE A 392 23.59 10.09 6.74
CA ILE A 392 22.96 8.92 7.40
C ILE A 392 23.77 7.64 7.15
N LYS A 393 24.32 7.47 5.95
CA LYS A 393 25.19 6.34 5.61
C LYS A 393 26.46 6.35 6.45
N ASP A 394 27.10 7.49 6.59
CA ASP A 394 28.31 7.68 7.41
C ASP A 394 27.98 7.48 8.89
N PHE A 395 26.83 7.97 9.36
CA PHE A 395 26.32 7.66 10.68
C PHE A 395 26.19 6.15 10.91
N LEU A 396 25.56 5.41 9.99
CA LEU A 396 25.30 3.98 10.15
C LEU A 396 26.54 3.10 9.93
N LYS A 397 27.44 3.44 9.01
CA LYS A 397 28.63 2.63 8.67
C LYS A 397 29.86 2.98 9.48
N LEU A 398 30.06 4.24 9.83
CA LEU A 398 31.28 4.72 10.46
C LEU A 398 31.04 5.08 11.92
N HIS A 399 30.15 6.04 12.18
CA HIS A 399 30.02 6.63 13.51
C HIS A 399 29.33 5.71 14.51
N LEU A 400 28.25 5.02 14.13
CA LEU A 400 27.52 4.13 15.02
C LEU A 400 28.37 2.91 15.45
N PRO A 401 29.00 2.14 14.54
CA PRO A 401 29.87 1.04 14.95
C PRO A 401 31.04 1.51 15.81
N SER A 402 31.66 2.64 15.45
CA SER A 402 32.75 3.22 16.24
C SER A 402 32.28 3.68 17.62
N ALA A 403 31.09 4.27 17.73
CA ALA A 403 30.50 4.67 19.01
C ALA A 403 30.24 3.45 19.91
N ILE A 404 29.75 2.35 19.34
CA ILE A 404 29.50 1.11 20.06
C ILE A 404 30.81 0.48 20.55
N LEU A 405 31.84 0.44 19.69
CA LEU A 405 33.16 -0.12 20.03
C LEU A 405 33.92 0.71 21.07
N ASN A 406 33.65 2.01 21.16
CA ASN A 406 34.27 2.90 22.16
C ASN A 406 33.45 3.03 23.45
N LYS A 407 32.31 2.36 23.55
CA LYS A 407 31.44 2.40 24.74
C LYS A 407 31.63 1.12 25.55
N ASP A 408 31.42 1.23 26.87
CA ASP A 408 31.37 0.06 27.74
C ASP A 408 30.34 -0.95 27.22
N THR A 409 30.74 -2.22 27.17
CA THR A 409 29.94 -3.30 26.58
C THR A 409 28.56 -3.42 27.23
N LYS A 410 28.45 -3.26 28.56
CA LYS A 410 27.15 -3.35 29.25
C LYS A 410 26.24 -2.18 28.88
N ASP A 411 26.80 -0.99 28.67
CA ASP A 411 26.01 0.18 28.27
C ASP A 411 25.61 0.16 26.79
N ALA A 412 26.45 -0.39 25.91
CA ALA A 412 26.10 -0.61 24.50
C ALA A 412 24.95 -1.62 24.37
N LEU A 413 25.01 -2.72 25.12
CA LEU A 413 24.02 -3.80 25.10
C LEU A 413 22.64 -3.42 25.67
N LYS A 414 22.44 -2.20 26.17
CA LYS A 414 21.11 -1.68 26.56
C LYS A 414 20.25 -1.29 25.36
N PHE A 415 20.88 -1.02 24.22
CA PHE A 415 20.20 -0.51 23.04
C PHE A 415 20.70 -1.06 21.72
N PHE A 416 21.69 -1.93 21.73
CA PHE A 416 22.31 -2.53 20.56
C PHE A 416 22.48 -4.04 20.74
N ASP A 417 22.25 -4.77 19.66
CA ASP A 417 22.56 -6.20 19.55
C ASP A 417 23.02 -6.48 18.11
N GLN A 418 24.19 -7.10 17.99
CA GLN A 418 24.81 -7.39 16.71
C GLN A 418 24.18 -8.59 16.01
N GLU A 419 23.47 -9.45 16.73
CA GLU A 419 22.97 -10.71 16.20
C GLU A 419 21.57 -11.05 16.72
N ILE A 420 20.55 -10.48 16.07
CA ILE A 420 19.15 -10.84 16.29
C ILE A 420 18.59 -11.57 15.08
N ARG A 421 17.80 -12.62 15.32
CA ARG A 421 16.95 -13.25 14.31
C ARG A 421 15.47 -12.94 14.61
N PRO A 422 14.87 -11.90 14.02
CA PRO A 422 13.53 -11.47 14.38
C PRO A 422 12.48 -12.48 13.90
N LYS A 423 11.62 -12.99 14.81
CA LYS A 423 10.56 -13.96 14.46
C LYS A 423 9.50 -13.40 13.49
N THR A 424 9.33 -12.07 13.44
CA THR A 424 8.19 -11.42 12.74
C THR A 424 8.59 -10.60 11.51
N CYS A 425 9.86 -10.63 11.08
CA CYS A 425 10.27 -10.01 9.82
C CYS A 425 11.20 -10.92 9.00
N THR A 426 11.23 -10.70 7.69
CA THR A 426 12.02 -11.49 6.73
C THR A 426 13.47 -11.01 6.59
N CYS A 427 13.98 -10.24 7.57
CA CYS A 427 15.32 -9.64 7.47
C CYS A 427 16.47 -10.63 7.74
N GLY A 428 16.19 -11.86 8.20
CA GLY A 428 17.21 -12.84 8.53
C GLY A 428 17.98 -12.46 9.80
N ILE A 429 19.30 -12.65 9.79
CA ILE A 429 20.17 -12.23 10.90
C ILE A 429 20.50 -10.73 10.73
N VAL A 430 20.20 -9.95 11.76
CA VAL A 430 20.28 -8.49 11.72
C VAL A 430 21.09 -7.93 12.89
N VAL A 431 21.69 -6.78 12.64
CA VAL A 431 22.10 -5.83 13.68
C VAL A 431 20.87 -5.03 14.07
N ALA A 432 20.53 -5.03 15.36
CA ALA A 432 19.38 -4.35 15.92
C ALA A 432 19.81 -3.24 16.87
N PHE A 433 19.17 -2.07 16.80
CA PHE A 433 19.40 -1.01 17.79
C PHE A 433 18.22 -0.05 17.97
N ASN A 434 18.12 0.55 19.16
CA ASN A 434 17.20 1.66 19.38
C ASN A 434 17.78 2.95 18.80
N ILE A 435 17.06 3.58 17.87
CA ILE A 435 17.57 4.72 17.09
C ILE A 435 17.88 5.93 17.97
N LYS A 436 17.01 6.24 18.94
CA LYS A 436 17.19 7.39 19.82
C LYS A 436 18.47 7.25 20.64
N GLN A 437 18.62 6.11 21.32
CA GLN A 437 19.82 5.85 22.14
C GLN A 437 21.10 5.73 21.30
N ALA A 438 20.99 5.27 20.05
CA ALA A 438 22.10 5.27 19.10
C ALA A 438 22.54 6.70 18.70
N ILE A 439 21.59 7.61 18.43
CA ILE A 439 21.91 9.02 18.16
C ILE A 439 22.56 9.65 19.40
N ASP A 440 21.96 9.48 20.57
CA ASP A 440 22.48 10.02 21.84
C ASP A 440 23.91 9.46 22.12
N CYS A 441 24.15 8.19 21.80
CA CYS A 441 25.46 7.56 21.96
C CYS A 441 26.52 8.17 21.04
N VAL A 442 26.20 8.37 19.76
CA VAL A 442 27.11 8.96 18.78
C VAL A 442 27.36 10.43 19.10
N GLU A 443 26.33 11.17 19.50
CA GLU A 443 26.44 12.58 19.93
C GLU A 443 27.37 12.72 21.15
N ASN A 444 27.25 11.84 22.14
CA ASN A 444 28.10 11.89 23.33
C ASN A 444 29.59 11.58 23.04
N ILE A 445 29.89 10.73 22.07
CA ILE A 445 31.27 10.32 21.75
C ILE A 445 31.92 11.27 20.74
N PHE A 446 31.17 11.71 19.72
CA PHE A 446 31.70 12.48 18.58
C PHE A 446 31.18 13.92 18.50
N GLY A 447 30.34 14.35 19.44
CA GLY A 447 29.80 15.71 19.51
C GLY A 447 28.58 15.97 18.61
N GLN A 448 27.83 17.03 18.95
CA GLN A 448 26.56 17.40 18.30
C GLN A 448 26.67 17.66 16.78
N GLN A 449 27.82 18.12 16.30
CA GLN A 449 28.03 18.38 14.87
C GLN A 449 27.93 17.09 14.02
N THR A 450 28.25 15.94 14.59
CA THR A 450 28.25 14.63 13.92
C THR A 450 26.83 14.08 13.70
N VAL A 451 25.85 14.54 14.50
CA VAL A 451 24.43 14.13 14.40
C VAL A 451 23.53 15.26 13.89
N ALA A 452 24.09 16.43 13.57
CA ALA A 452 23.34 17.59 13.12
C ALA A 452 22.57 17.28 11.82
N GLY A 453 21.24 17.35 11.90
CA GLY A 453 20.36 17.04 10.76
C GLY A 453 19.98 15.56 10.63
N ILE A 454 20.48 14.68 11.51
CA ILE A 454 20.09 13.27 11.59
C ILE A 454 18.91 13.14 12.56
N THR A 455 17.79 12.58 12.07
CA THR A 455 16.59 12.36 12.89
C THR A 455 16.18 10.89 12.84
N GLU A 456 15.44 10.43 13.86
CA GLU A 456 14.90 9.07 13.86
C GLU A 456 14.10 8.75 12.60
N ALA A 457 13.26 9.70 12.15
CA ALA A 457 12.44 9.54 10.96
C ALA A 457 13.31 9.40 9.70
N ALA A 458 14.40 10.16 9.60
CA ALA A 458 15.33 10.10 8.47
C ALA A 458 16.07 8.75 8.41
N ILE A 459 16.57 8.24 9.54
CA ILE A 459 17.22 6.92 9.61
C ILE A 459 16.23 5.80 9.22
N ARG A 460 15.00 5.83 9.77
CA ARG A 460 13.95 4.84 9.42
C ARG A 460 13.59 4.88 7.94
N HIS A 461 13.51 6.09 7.38
CA HIS A 461 13.24 6.27 5.96
C HIS A 461 14.38 5.70 5.11
N TYR A 462 15.64 6.05 5.43
CA TYR A 462 16.83 5.59 4.73
C TYR A 462 16.96 4.05 4.73
N VAL A 463 16.82 3.41 5.90
CA VAL A 463 16.92 1.95 6.02
C VAL A 463 15.83 1.23 5.22
N LYS A 464 14.60 1.77 5.24
CA LYS A 464 13.47 1.20 4.50
C LYS A 464 13.57 1.44 2.99
N GLN A 465 13.97 2.64 2.58
CA GLN A 465 14.10 3.03 1.17
C GLN A 465 15.18 2.21 0.47
N ASN A 466 16.30 1.94 1.15
CA ASN A 466 17.43 1.19 0.58
C ASN A 466 17.29 -0.34 0.70
N GLY A 467 16.21 -0.86 1.31
CA GLY A 467 15.99 -2.30 1.46
C GLY A 467 17.04 -3.03 2.33
N ILE A 468 17.81 -2.27 3.10
CA ILE A 468 18.91 -2.77 3.95
C ILE A 468 18.41 -3.29 5.30
N GLY A 469 17.14 -3.02 5.63
CA GLY A 469 16.56 -3.37 6.91
C GLY A 469 15.08 -3.05 7.05
N CYS A 470 14.56 -3.09 8.27
CA CYS A 470 13.16 -2.76 8.57
C CYS A 470 13.01 -2.00 9.89
N ASN A 471 11.87 -1.34 10.06
CA ASN A 471 11.43 -0.83 11.37
C ASN A 471 10.99 -2.02 12.22
N GLY A 472 11.92 -2.62 12.96
CA GLY A 472 11.67 -3.72 13.86
C GLY A 472 10.58 -3.40 14.89
N ARG A 473 9.99 -4.46 15.46
CA ARG A 473 9.08 -4.33 16.61
C ARG A 473 9.91 -4.20 17.91
N GLN A 474 9.24 -4.31 19.05
CA GLN A 474 9.90 -4.27 20.35
C GLN A 474 10.92 -5.43 20.47
N VAL A 475 12.14 -5.09 20.86
CA VAL A 475 13.27 -5.99 21.10
C VAL A 475 13.69 -5.87 22.56
N LYS A 476 13.94 -7.01 23.20
CA LYS A 476 14.58 -7.11 24.53
C LYS A 476 16.10 -7.15 24.29
N PHE A 477 16.78 -6.05 24.59
CA PHE A 477 18.25 -5.97 24.49
C PHE A 477 18.89 -6.61 25.73
N LYS A 478 20.08 -7.20 25.57
CA LYS A 478 20.74 -8.08 26.56
C LYS A 478 20.97 -7.44 27.94
N ALA A 479 21.23 -6.13 28.00
CA ALA A 479 21.51 -5.42 29.25
C ALA A 479 20.35 -4.54 29.76
N LEU A 480 19.13 -4.72 29.23
CA LEU A 480 17.94 -4.04 29.77
C LEU A 480 17.40 -4.76 31.02
N PRO A 481 16.86 -4.00 32.00
CA PRO A 481 16.11 -4.58 33.12
C PRO A 481 15.02 -5.54 32.66
N THR A 482 14.77 -6.58 33.45
CA THR A 482 13.77 -7.61 33.17
C THR A 482 12.40 -7.01 32.83
N GLY A 483 11.84 -7.43 31.70
CA GLY A 483 10.52 -6.97 31.20
C GLY A 483 10.54 -5.74 30.29
N GLN A 484 11.67 -5.03 30.14
CA GLN A 484 11.73 -3.85 29.29
C GLN A 484 12.03 -4.21 27.82
N GLN A 485 11.20 -3.72 26.90
CA GLN A 485 11.43 -3.85 25.46
C GLN A 485 11.45 -2.49 24.77
N LEU A 486 12.41 -2.29 23.87
CA LEU A 486 12.57 -1.05 23.11
C LEU A 486 12.25 -1.27 21.65
N ARG A 487 11.69 -0.27 20.98
CA ARG A 487 11.51 -0.32 19.52
C ARG A 487 12.89 -0.27 18.85
N ALA A 488 13.25 -1.33 18.15
CA ALA A 488 14.53 -1.44 17.46
C ALA A 488 14.38 -1.25 15.95
N LEU A 489 15.42 -0.71 15.33
CA LEU A 489 15.64 -0.77 13.89
C LEU A 489 16.47 -2.00 13.59
N HIS A 490 16.14 -2.73 12.53
CA HIS A 490 16.91 -3.89 12.07
C HIS A 490 17.65 -3.53 10.79
N ILE A 491 18.94 -3.86 10.72
CA ILE A 491 19.75 -3.75 9.50
C ILE A 491 20.39 -5.12 9.24
N LYS A 492 20.29 -5.64 8.01
CA LYS A 492 20.89 -6.92 7.62
C LYS A 492 22.40 -6.89 7.89
N ARG A 493 22.94 -7.92 8.55
CA ARG A 493 24.39 -8.01 8.83
C ARG A 493 25.24 -7.88 7.56
N ALA A 494 24.79 -8.47 6.45
CA ALA A 494 25.45 -8.41 5.15
C ALA A 494 25.60 -6.99 4.55
N TRP A 495 24.97 -5.96 5.14
CA TRP A 495 25.12 -4.58 4.69
C TRP A 495 26.37 -3.88 5.26
N PHE A 496 26.83 -4.33 6.42
CA PHE A 496 28.08 -3.88 7.04
C PHE A 496 29.26 -4.58 6.39
N ASP A 497 30.43 -3.94 6.41
CA ASP A 497 31.64 -4.61 5.96
C ASP A 497 32.03 -5.74 6.94
N PRO A 498 32.60 -6.85 6.44
CA PRO A 498 32.96 -7.99 7.29
C PRO A 498 33.87 -7.61 8.46
N VAL A 499 34.79 -6.66 8.28
CA VAL A 499 35.73 -6.23 9.32
C VAL A 499 34.99 -5.54 10.47
N THR A 500 34.04 -4.66 10.17
CA THR A 500 33.18 -4.03 11.18
C THR A 500 32.34 -5.05 11.93
N ILE A 501 31.78 -6.04 11.22
CA ILE A 501 31.01 -7.12 11.86
C ILE A 501 31.91 -7.95 12.80
N THR A 502 33.08 -8.38 12.33
CA THR A 502 34.04 -9.12 13.17
C THR A 502 34.43 -8.33 14.41
N LYS A 503 34.64 -7.01 14.29
CA LYS A 503 34.91 -6.15 15.44
C LYS A 503 33.74 -6.08 16.41
N LEU A 504 32.52 -5.88 15.91
CA LEU A 504 31.31 -5.84 16.74
C LEU A 504 31.04 -7.18 17.44
N ASP A 505 31.29 -8.29 16.75
CA ASP A 505 31.17 -9.63 17.33
C ASP A 505 32.24 -9.84 18.43
N SER A 506 33.49 -9.43 18.18
CA SER A 506 34.58 -9.54 19.15
C SER A 506 34.42 -8.66 20.40
N ASN A 507 33.68 -7.55 20.28
CA ASN A 507 33.43 -6.64 21.40
C ASN A 507 32.29 -7.13 22.32
N ASN A 508 31.48 -8.06 21.82
CA ASN A 508 30.34 -8.64 22.53
C ASN A 508 30.55 -10.12 22.89
N SER A 509 31.69 -10.72 22.53
CA SER A 509 32.12 -12.06 22.95
C SER A 509 32.77 -12.03 24.34
N GLY A 510 32.01 -11.56 25.34
CA GLY A 510 32.26 -11.90 26.73
C GLY A 510 31.57 -13.24 27.04
N GLN A 511 32.35 -14.31 27.06
CA GLN A 511 32.09 -15.68 27.58
C GLN A 511 30.99 -16.56 26.93
N SER A 512 31.48 -17.71 26.42
CA SER A 512 30.87 -19.03 26.11
C SER A 512 29.80 -19.20 25.02
N ALA A 513 30.23 -19.78 23.88
CA ALA A 513 29.69 -21.01 23.25
C ALA A 513 30.51 -21.30 21.98
N THR A 514 31.41 -22.28 22.01
CA THR A 514 32.27 -22.61 20.85
C THR A 514 31.53 -23.54 19.90
N GLN A 515 30.94 -23.00 18.84
CA GLN A 515 30.32 -23.78 17.76
C GLN A 515 31.34 -23.97 16.63
N THR A 516 31.80 -25.20 16.39
CA THR A 516 32.77 -25.53 15.32
C THR A 516 32.17 -26.53 14.34
N THR A 517 32.30 -26.27 13.04
CA THR A 517 31.90 -27.19 11.96
C THR A 517 33.01 -27.25 10.91
N GLY A 518 33.37 -28.47 10.47
CA GLY A 518 34.02 -28.68 9.16
C GLY A 518 35.49 -29.13 9.07
N VAL A 519 36.23 -29.37 10.16
CA VAL A 519 37.60 -29.96 10.16
C VAL A 519 37.81 -30.75 11.46
N ASP A 520 38.73 -31.72 11.51
CA ASP A 520 39.14 -32.42 12.74
C ASP A 520 39.25 -31.45 13.93
N VAL A 521 38.55 -31.77 15.03
CA VAL A 521 38.41 -30.86 16.17
C VAL A 521 39.37 -31.29 17.27
N HIS A 522 40.38 -30.46 17.51
CA HIS A 522 41.28 -30.55 18.66
C HIS A 522 41.07 -29.33 19.55
N LEU A 523 40.46 -29.52 20.72
CA LEU A 523 40.31 -28.48 21.74
C LEU A 523 41.14 -28.84 22.97
N ILE A 524 42.05 -27.94 23.36
CA ILE A 524 42.91 -28.07 24.54
C ILE A 524 42.71 -26.81 25.40
N ASN A 525 42.24 -27.02 26.63
CA ASN A 525 41.94 -26.05 27.71
C ASN A 525 40.59 -25.29 27.66
N GLN A 526 39.69 -25.69 28.56
CA GLN A 526 38.50 -24.96 29.02
C GLN A 526 38.76 -24.32 30.41
N PRO A 527 38.01 -23.28 30.83
CA PRO A 527 38.18 -22.64 32.14
C PRO A 527 37.86 -23.58 33.32
N GLU A 528 38.49 -23.35 34.49
CA GLU A 528 38.37 -24.18 35.70
C GLU A 528 36.93 -24.33 36.23
N THR A 529 36.07 -23.35 36.00
CA THR A 529 34.65 -23.32 36.42
C THR A 529 33.73 -22.86 35.29
N MET A 530 32.56 -23.49 35.14
CA MET A 530 31.56 -23.13 34.13
C MET A 530 30.14 -23.06 34.71
N THR A 531 29.43 -21.96 34.45
CA THR A 531 28.04 -21.75 34.89
C THR A 531 27.13 -21.45 33.69
N ILE A 532 26.01 -22.17 33.57
CA ILE A 532 24.97 -21.95 32.55
C ILE A 532 23.69 -21.46 33.25
N ASN A 533 23.22 -20.26 32.88
CA ASN A 533 21.95 -19.67 33.34
C ASN A 533 21.22 -19.11 32.10
N ASP A 534 20.22 -19.82 31.56
CA ASP A 534 19.38 -19.37 30.43
C ASP A 534 18.09 -20.21 30.32
N ASP A 535 16.95 -19.57 30.05
CA ASP A 535 15.66 -20.20 29.69
C ASP A 535 15.71 -20.75 28.23
N LEU A 536 16.22 -21.97 28.04
CA LEU A 536 16.39 -22.64 26.72
C LEU A 536 15.75 -24.03 26.71
N ASP A 537 15.03 -24.39 25.63
CA ASP A 537 14.44 -25.74 25.46
C ASP A 537 15.52 -26.86 25.41
N GLN A 538 16.75 -26.55 24.96
CA GLN A 538 17.91 -27.45 24.98
C GLN A 538 19.19 -26.64 25.19
N SER A 539 20.08 -27.05 26.10
CA SER A 539 21.37 -26.38 26.32
C SER A 539 22.53 -27.37 26.39
N ALA A 540 23.66 -27.02 25.75
CA ALA A 540 24.91 -27.70 26.05
C ALA A 540 26.13 -26.76 26.03
N ALA A 541 27.06 -26.98 26.96
CA ALA A 541 28.25 -26.16 27.13
C ALA A 541 29.22 -26.28 25.94
N THR A 542 29.35 -27.48 25.40
CA THR A 542 30.06 -27.75 24.14
C THR A 542 29.13 -28.47 23.18
N GLN A 543 28.86 -27.88 22.01
CA GLN A 543 28.08 -28.52 20.93
C GLN A 543 28.94 -28.69 19.68
N ILE A 544 29.17 -29.94 19.27
CA ILE A 544 29.92 -30.30 18.06
C ILE A 544 28.98 -31.04 17.12
N THR A 545 28.82 -30.53 15.90
CA THR A 545 27.94 -31.14 14.89
C THR A 545 28.66 -31.25 13.54
N ASN A 546 28.56 -32.38 12.85
CA ASN A 546 29.17 -32.60 11.53
C ASN A 546 30.69 -32.36 11.52
N ALA A 547 31.41 -33.01 12.44
CA ALA A 547 32.86 -32.91 12.57
C ALA A 547 33.58 -34.14 11.96
N GLY A 548 34.88 -33.99 11.70
CA GLY A 548 35.78 -35.13 11.45
C GLY A 548 36.05 -35.89 12.75
N ASP A 549 37.29 -36.30 13.00
CA ASP A 549 37.64 -36.90 14.29
C ASP A 549 37.64 -35.83 15.39
N VAL A 550 37.21 -36.21 16.59
CA VAL A 550 37.07 -35.31 17.75
C VAL A 550 37.96 -35.77 18.89
N GLN A 551 38.92 -34.93 19.29
CA GLN A 551 39.71 -35.12 20.50
C GLN A 551 39.51 -33.96 21.46
N LEU A 552 38.92 -34.24 22.63
CA LEU A 552 38.76 -33.27 23.72
C LEU A 552 39.58 -33.71 24.95
N THR A 553 40.44 -32.80 25.42
CA THR A 553 41.27 -32.99 26.62
C THR A 553 41.13 -31.79 27.57
N ASN A 554 40.86 -32.06 28.85
CA ASN A 554 40.64 -31.10 29.96
C ASN A 554 39.34 -30.28 29.87
N GLN A 555 38.24 -30.87 30.34
CA GLN A 555 36.99 -30.17 30.65
C GLN A 555 37.10 -29.41 32.00
N PRO A 556 36.20 -28.45 32.31
CA PRO A 556 36.20 -27.68 33.57
C PRO A 556 36.22 -28.59 34.80
N GLU A 557 36.91 -28.23 35.89
CA GLU A 557 36.90 -29.04 37.13
C GLU A 557 35.51 -29.04 37.79
N THR A 558 34.79 -27.92 37.71
CA THR A 558 33.45 -27.73 38.30
C THR A 558 32.44 -27.18 37.28
N MET A 559 31.25 -27.80 37.20
CA MET A 559 30.13 -27.32 36.38
C MET A 559 28.87 -27.04 37.23
N THR A 560 28.21 -25.90 37.00
CA THR A 560 26.94 -25.53 37.64
C THR A 560 25.87 -25.14 36.61
N ILE A 561 24.69 -25.74 36.69
CA ILE A 561 23.52 -25.40 35.84
C ILE A 561 22.40 -24.90 36.76
N ASN A 562 21.89 -23.68 36.53
CA ASN A 562 20.72 -23.15 37.25
C ASN A 562 19.68 -22.58 36.27
N ASP A 563 18.59 -23.32 35.97
CA ASP A 563 17.32 -22.85 35.35
C ASP A 563 16.44 -24.04 34.87
N ASP A 564 15.13 -23.80 34.65
CA ASP A 564 14.14 -24.78 34.13
C ASP A 564 14.43 -25.20 32.68
N LEU A 565 14.74 -26.49 32.46
CA LEU A 565 15.21 -27.03 31.18
C LEU A 565 14.46 -28.32 30.82
N ASP A 566 14.18 -28.56 29.53
CA ASP A 566 13.66 -29.86 29.07
C ASP A 566 14.80 -30.87 28.88
N GLN A 567 15.94 -30.46 28.27
CA GLN A 567 17.13 -31.31 28.10
C GLN A 567 18.45 -30.54 28.26
N SER A 568 19.41 -31.07 29.02
CA SER A 568 20.74 -30.44 29.20
C SER A 568 21.92 -31.41 29.10
N ALA A 569 23.04 -30.96 28.51
CA ALA A 569 24.30 -31.70 28.52
C ALA A 569 25.55 -30.83 28.65
N ALA A 570 26.60 -31.30 29.35
CA ALA A 570 27.87 -30.55 29.39
C ALA A 570 28.56 -30.58 28.01
N THR A 571 28.59 -31.75 27.39
CA THR A 571 29.13 -31.94 26.04
C THR A 571 28.11 -32.70 25.19
N GLN A 572 27.76 -32.16 24.03
CA GLN A 572 26.90 -32.79 23.02
C GLN A 572 27.64 -32.90 21.69
N ILE A 573 27.84 -34.12 21.20
CA ILE A 573 28.51 -34.41 19.92
C ILE A 573 27.54 -35.17 19.03
N THR A 574 27.28 -34.66 17.82
CA THR A 574 26.36 -35.28 16.84
C THR A 574 27.01 -35.38 15.47
N SER A 575 26.95 -36.55 14.83
CA SER A 575 27.47 -36.77 13.48
C SER A 575 28.96 -36.42 13.35
N ALA A 576 29.82 -37.18 14.03
CA ALA A 576 31.29 -36.99 14.01
C ALA A 576 32.01 -38.28 13.59
N GLY A 577 33.32 -38.19 13.28
CA GLY A 577 34.22 -39.33 13.10
C GLY A 577 34.49 -40.06 14.42
N ASP A 578 35.72 -40.50 14.67
CA ASP A 578 36.08 -41.14 15.93
C ASP A 578 36.16 -40.09 17.06
N VAL A 579 35.70 -40.45 18.26
CA VAL A 579 35.60 -39.54 19.41
C VAL A 579 36.47 -40.03 20.57
N GLN A 580 37.45 -39.23 20.97
CA GLN A 580 38.24 -39.44 22.19
C GLN A 580 38.03 -38.30 23.19
N LEU A 581 37.49 -38.63 24.37
CA LEU A 581 37.33 -37.68 25.48
C LEU A 581 38.19 -38.10 26.67
N THR A 582 39.00 -37.17 27.18
CA THR A 582 39.93 -37.39 28.30
C THR A 582 39.79 -36.26 29.32
N ASN A 583 39.58 -36.61 30.60
CA ASN A 583 39.36 -35.70 31.74
C ASN A 583 38.03 -34.91 31.65
N GLN A 584 36.92 -35.56 32.03
CA GLN A 584 35.61 -34.94 32.26
C GLN A 584 35.59 -34.17 33.60
N PRO A 585 34.62 -33.26 33.85
CA PRO A 585 34.55 -32.50 35.10
C PRO A 585 34.54 -33.38 36.34
N GLU A 586 35.38 -33.10 37.33
CA GLU A 586 35.45 -33.84 38.60
C GLU A 586 34.14 -33.68 39.42
N THR A 587 33.52 -32.49 39.36
CA THR A 587 32.30 -32.14 40.07
C THR A 587 31.24 -31.51 39.17
N MET A 588 30.02 -32.05 39.20
CA MET A 588 28.84 -31.48 38.52
C MET A 588 27.72 -31.18 39.53
N THR A 589 27.21 -29.95 39.50
CA THR A 589 26.09 -29.49 40.33
C THR A 589 24.94 -28.98 39.45
N ILE A 590 23.73 -29.46 39.70
CA ILE A 590 22.52 -29.06 38.96
C ILE A 590 21.49 -28.55 39.99
N ASN A 591 21.04 -27.29 39.85
CA ASN A 591 20.03 -26.66 40.73
C ASN A 591 18.86 -26.16 39.86
N ILE A 592 17.77 -26.93 39.75
CA ILE A 592 16.68 -26.64 38.80
C ILE A 592 15.32 -26.94 39.45
N ASP A 593 14.24 -26.20 39.13
CA ASP A 593 12.90 -26.45 39.69
C ASP A 593 12.17 -27.61 38.95
N TYR A 594 12.44 -27.87 37.65
CA TYR A 594 12.00 -29.07 36.89
C TYR A 594 12.93 -29.44 35.71
N LEU A 595 13.29 -30.73 35.54
CA LEU A 595 14.16 -31.21 34.44
C LEU A 595 13.75 -32.60 33.91
N ASP A 596 13.49 -32.71 32.60
CA ASP A 596 12.99 -33.95 31.94
C ASP A 596 14.13 -34.97 31.68
N GLN A 597 15.25 -34.54 31.07
CA GLN A 597 16.45 -35.39 30.88
C GLN A 597 17.77 -34.61 31.02
N SER A 598 18.76 -35.17 31.72
CA SER A 598 20.12 -34.61 31.75
C SER A 598 21.23 -35.63 31.58
N ALA A 599 22.32 -35.23 30.91
CA ALA A 599 23.55 -36.03 30.92
C ALA A 599 24.82 -35.20 30.84
N ALA A 600 25.88 -35.58 31.57
CA ALA A 600 27.14 -34.84 31.45
C ALA A 600 27.71 -34.91 30.03
N THR A 601 27.66 -36.08 29.39
CA THR A 601 28.07 -36.24 27.99
C THR A 601 26.98 -36.92 27.17
N GLN A 602 26.60 -36.32 26.04
CA GLN A 602 25.70 -36.90 25.03
C GLN A 602 26.42 -37.05 23.69
N ILE A 603 26.49 -38.27 23.15
CA ILE A 603 27.15 -38.57 21.88
C ILE A 603 26.18 -39.33 20.97
N THR A 604 25.96 -38.84 19.75
CA THR A 604 24.98 -39.43 18.82
C THR A 604 25.52 -39.54 17.40
N ASN A 605 25.37 -40.72 16.77
CA ASN A 605 25.79 -41.03 15.40
C ASN A 605 27.28 -40.69 15.13
N VAL A 606 28.20 -41.34 15.85
CA VAL A 606 29.65 -41.14 15.67
C VAL A 606 30.39 -42.44 15.31
N GLY A 607 31.68 -42.35 15.00
CA GLY A 607 32.60 -43.49 14.84
C GLY A 607 32.90 -44.22 16.16
N ASP A 608 34.12 -44.70 16.35
CA ASP A 608 34.52 -45.36 17.60
C ASP A 608 34.63 -44.34 18.74
N VAL A 609 34.29 -44.75 19.97
CA VAL A 609 34.26 -43.86 21.14
C VAL A 609 35.19 -44.38 22.24
N GLN A 610 36.14 -43.55 22.68
CA GLN A 610 36.96 -43.79 23.86
C GLN A 610 36.75 -42.70 24.91
N LEU A 611 36.28 -43.09 26.10
CA LEU A 611 36.07 -42.18 27.24
C LEU A 611 36.96 -42.57 28.42
N THR A 612 37.75 -41.61 28.90
CA THR A 612 38.69 -41.79 30.02
C THR A 612 38.47 -40.71 31.09
N ASN A 613 38.31 -41.12 32.35
CA ASN A 613 38.05 -40.27 33.54
C ASN A 613 36.70 -39.53 33.48
N GLN A 614 35.63 -40.24 33.88
CA GLN A 614 34.27 -39.71 34.08
C GLN A 614 34.15 -38.89 35.39
N PRO A 615 33.09 -38.09 35.58
CA PRO A 615 32.92 -37.29 36.80
C PRO A 615 32.96 -38.13 38.07
N GLU A 616 33.76 -37.73 39.07
CA GLU A 616 33.86 -38.44 40.35
C GLU A 616 32.64 -38.19 41.24
N THR A 617 32.04 -36.99 41.15
CA THR A 617 30.88 -36.57 41.95
C THR A 617 29.84 -35.82 41.13
N MET A 618 28.58 -36.25 41.26
CA MET A 618 27.40 -35.57 40.69
C MET A 618 26.39 -35.27 41.81
N THR A 619 25.98 -33.99 41.92
CA THR A 619 24.99 -33.52 42.88
C THR A 619 23.82 -32.87 42.16
N ILE A 620 22.61 -33.36 42.44
CA ILE A 620 21.35 -32.83 41.88
C ILE A 620 20.51 -32.35 43.06
N ASN A 621 20.11 -31.09 43.03
CA ASN A 621 19.17 -30.53 44.00
C ASN A 621 17.84 -30.30 43.25
N ASP A 622 16.78 -30.99 43.70
CA ASP A 622 15.38 -30.97 43.20
C ASP A 622 14.96 -32.01 42.10
N TYR A 623 13.70 -31.96 41.66
CA TYR A 623 12.97 -33.01 40.93
C TYR A 623 13.50 -33.32 39.51
N LEU A 624 13.70 -34.61 39.19
CA LEU A 624 14.37 -35.08 37.98
C LEU A 624 13.74 -36.39 37.44
N ASP A 625 13.41 -36.45 36.15
CA ASP A 625 12.79 -37.64 35.54
C ASP A 625 13.82 -38.69 35.06
N GLN A 626 14.89 -38.29 34.37
CA GLN A 626 16.00 -39.18 33.97
C GLN A 626 17.38 -38.47 33.99
N SER A 627 18.41 -39.11 34.57
CA SER A 627 19.81 -38.67 34.43
C SER A 627 20.79 -39.79 34.13
N ALA A 628 21.88 -39.42 33.43
CA ALA A 628 23.03 -40.30 33.23
C ALA A 628 24.34 -39.49 33.20
N ALA A 629 25.45 -40.06 33.69
CA ALA A 629 26.75 -39.43 33.51
C ALA A 629 27.13 -39.35 32.01
N THR A 630 26.83 -40.39 31.24
CA THR A 630 27.08 -40.42 29.79
C THR A 630 25.94 -41.13 29.07
N GLN A 631 25.48 -40.57 27.95
CA GLN A 631 24.52 -41.19 27.01
C GLN A 631 25.13 -41.28 25.61
N ILE A 632 25.13 -42.48 25.02
CA ILE A 632 25.65 -42.74 23.67
C ILE A 632 24.55 -43.41 22.83
N THR A 633 24.13 -42.77 21.74
CA THR A 633 23.06 -43.26 20.85
C THR A 633 23.62 -43.44 19.44
N SER A 634 23.92 -44.68 19.05
CA SER A 634 24.64 -45.05 17.81
C SER A 634 26.10 -44.57 17.75
N ALA A 635 27.02 -45.47 18.07
CA ALA A 635 28.47 -45.33 17.90
C ALA A 635 29.05 -46.64 17.33
N GLY A 636 30.30 -46.62 16.89
CA GLY A 636 31.11 -47.80 16.60
C GLY A 636 31.46 -48.58 17.88
N ASP A 637 32.71 -49.02 18.02
CA ASP A 637 33.18 -49.66 19.24
C ASP A 637 33.31 -48.64 20.38
N VAL A 638 32.88 -49.03 21.59
CA VAL A 638 32.89 -48.15 22.77
C VAL A 638 33.81 -48.72 23.85
N GLN A 639 34.80 -47.93 24.29
CA GLN A 639 35.63 -48.23 25.46
C GLN A 639 35.48 -47.18 26.55
N LEU A 640 35.20 -47.64 27.78
CA LEU A 640 35.03 -46.82 28.97
C LEU A 640 36.05 -47.22 30.03
N THR A 641 36.75 -46.24 30.61
CA THR A 641 37.71 -46.45 31.71
C THR A 641 37.48 -45.43 32.84
N ASN A 642 37.25 -45.95 34.06
CA ASN A 642 36.84 -45.27 35.31
C ASN A 642 35.41 -44.73 35.31
N GLN A 643 34.56 -45.25 36.20
CA GLN A 643 33.16 -44.84 36.43
C GLN A 643 33.02 -43.98 37.71
N PRO A 644 31.94 -43.20 37.87
CA PRO A 644 31.76 -42.31 39.02
C PRO A 644 31.80 -43.07 40.35
N GLU A 645 32.55 -42.57 41.32
CA GLU A 645 32.64 -43.18 42.66
C GLU A 645 31.43 -42.84 43.54
N THR A 646 30.80 -41.66 43.35
CA THR A 646 29.67 -41.21 44.19
C THR A 646 28.65 -40.34 43.44
N MET A 647 27.35 -40.63 43.62
CA MET A 647 26.23 -39.83 43.12
C MET A 647 25.30 -39.49 44.29
N THR A 648 24.97 -38.20 44.46
CA THR A 648 24.08 -37.73 45.54
C THR A 648 22.91 -36.96 44.94
N ILE A 649 21.68 -37.35 45.30
CA ILE A 649 20.44 -36.68 44.90
C ILE A 649 19.80 -36.13 46.18
N ASN A 650 19.59 -34.82 46.27
CA ASN A 650 19.02 -34.13 47.44
C ASN A 650 17.57 -33.71 47.22
#